data_AF-A0A5P3AA81-F1
#
_entry.id   AF-A0A5P3AA81-F1
#
_cell.length_a   1.000
_cell.length_b   1.000
_cell.length_c   1.000
_cell.angle_alpha   90.00
_cell.angle_beta   90.00
_cell.angle_gamma   90.00
#
_symmetry.space_group_name_H-M   'P 1'
#
loop_
_entity.id
_entity.type
_entity.pdbx_description
1 polymer ?
#
loop_
_entity_poly.entity_id
_entity_poly.type
_entity_poly.pdbx_seq_one_letter_code
_entity_poly.pdbx_strand_id
1 'polypeptide(L)'
;MTTAPSNLNTLPEIEAAMVTLRTGAGSTPFILDMPVPPGLQQAAEKALKSYSIFMILDKFPTLGVWGVLLPLSRNYAEDGKHVYRHITSFLGRVSDDQQEIEMLKSRYRQAARRIGLPIPTSNQPTGLFFAAMGPAKAQLEVLANALVWMALHHGPPATEDTASARAWQRRAVARRCPNHTRIQATVRFDQSAHIAQRFDYWRRGEAANGEREDLLFDAYDRAIASFHRKRSDIVAPPKVLWSGAELAVEPEPSRHRQSLTLGAFPTPVAAGTITRIPAPWPGKLSWRCRNQSQDIHLAPQPGEILLFDADSGALLTRERQDAGATTASAERLVILSRGAFSSPSFGPAIPAEDPDFRVAWAVNGETLEFEDGQRFDISAPEEASIWLDARSLASDGSRRLLSCEGAVVVKLDAEIGGRSRILRATFGNMRRFREITVNSEGIARLPFTDLGLAIADAPQKIRFDVLAPGAAGDAAARAELSAAAWIWPGVARIDGDPAVLPRPANFLPAHSAGLRETPGGLVVDDRADVETPILGVSSDGEIREFGLRLDREDLWHYHVPTQTWARVPRGKTLIFGHSSLHDTLTVRSTDRHADILALGAEIRGPFIGRTSWEIGASLLEAPTGDDRIALRRKGGRIDLLARIRHVDDPRNIDLTMENNRLDLSLDHRGEVDAIRIDIRRADGASVVADHSLGRRPVPLPAFHGLSVRHDPTEQRLTISLPLDPAAAPGRMRLLYRATNEETFQPFKDSDGADIALGLPGEIDQIDIACLKNLAGFLAQKSPTALGDQVKSALQPAYEQAIREISPSRMVGPIKAALLDMPDVDECAPRHDLAGSAPWIFEAPGAAFSGISAGSGLTPLAQLARHPRVPGLPDPRGDDPMQAWLARLATDVELPPDFASGRLEAAFHALRFRTRDTDLHDLVTDDLLSATVRLVTDAHVDNLGHLRSFDAGGGGDPRPARIAASIERFARAAALGEAERHVDGLVTRTGLPRAEIGQALTLMLRAGIEFFVYFRGLWSQAAQQHERQT
;
A
#
# COMPACT_ATOMS: atom_id res chain seq x y z
N MET A 1 -25.52 -33.71 -13.68
CA MET A 1 -26.46 -34.71 -14.26
C MET A 1 -27.56 -34.95 -13.25
N THR A 2 -28.68 -34.24 -13.38
CA THR A 2 -29.87 -34.39 -12.52
C THR A 2 -30.92 -35.17 -13.30
N THR A 3 -31.54 -36.12 -12.59
CA THR A 3 -32.59 -37.02 -13.05
C THR A 3 -33.76 -36.26 -13.70
N ALA A 4 -34.19 -36.70 -14.89
CA ALA A 4 -35.33 -36.14 -15.58
C ALA A 4 -36.62 -36.42 -14.78
N PRO A 5 -37.45 -35.41 -14.45
CA PRO A 5 -38.75 -35.66 -13.83
C PRO A 5 -39.72 -36.18 -14.90
N SER A 6 -40.14 -37.42 -14.74
CA SER A 6 -41.24 -38.06 -15.45
C SER A 6 -42.58 -37.41 -15.10
N ASN A 7 -43.34 -36.97 -16.11
CA ASN A 7 -44.76 -36.58 -16.08
C ASN A 7 -45.19 -35.49 -15.06
N LEU A 8 -44.73 -34.25 -15.25
CA LEU A 8 -45.37 -33.06 -14.63
C LEU A 8 -46.72 -32.81 -15.32
N ASN A 9 -47.84 -33.16 -14.66
CA ASN A 9 -49.17 -33.11 -15.28
C ASN A 9 -50.10 -32.06 -14.66
N THR A 10 -49.71 -31.42 -13.55
CA THR A 10 -50.56 -30.45 -12.86
C THR A 10 -49.95 -29.04 -12.82
N LEU A 11 -50.79 -28.01 -12.85
CA LEU A 11 -50.36 -26.60 -12.78
C LEU A 11 -49.45 -26.27 -11.57
N PRO A 12 -49.72 -26.79 -10.34
CA PRO A 12 -48.84 -26.55 -9.19
C PRO A 12 -47.43 -27.13 -9.35
N GLU A 13 -47.29 -28.30 -9.96
CA GLU A 13 -46.00 -28.94 -10.20
C GLU A 13 -45.17 -28.16 -11.23
N ILE A 14 -45.82 -27.66 -12.30
CA ILE A 14 -45.18 -26.81 -13.30
C ILE A 14 -44.71 -25.49 -12.67
N GLU A 15 -45.58 -24.83 -11.89
CA GLU A 15 -45.21 -23.59 -11.18
C GLU A 15 -44.04 -23.82 -10.22
N ALA A 16 -44.05 -24.89 -9.43
CA ALA A 16 -42.97 -25.21 -8.50
C ALA A 16 -41.63 -25.42 -9.24
N ALA A 17 -41.63 -26.19 -10.33
CA ALA A 17 -40.43 -26.40 -11.15
C ALA A 17 -39.91 -25.09 -11.76
N MET A 18 -40.81 -24.23 -12.27
CA MET A 18 -40.45 -22.92 -12.81
C MET A 18 -39.90 -21.99 -11.73
N VAL A 19 -40.46 -22.01 -10.52
CA VAL A 19 -39.93 -21.25 -9.37
C VAL A 19 -38.52 -21.71 -9.02
N THR A 20 -38.27 -23.02 -8.94
CA THR A 20 -36.93 -23.57 -8.66
C THR A 20 -35.91 -23.14 -9.72
N LEU A 21 -36.27 -23.15 -11.00
CA LEU A 21 -35.38 -22.68 -12.07
C LEU A 21 -35.10 -21.17 -11.97
N ARG A 22 -36.08 -20.37 -11.53
CA ARG A 22 -35.94 -18.92 -11.34
C ARG A 22 -35.09 -18.54 -10.14
N THR A 23 -35.03 -19.38 -9.11
CA THR A 23 -34.37 -19.03 -7.85
C THR A 23 -33.12 -19.85 -7.57
N GLY A 24 -32.88 -20.94 -8.31
CA GLY A 24 -31.71 -21.81 -8.15
C GLY A 24 -30.43 -21.35 -8.87
N ALA A 25 -29.43 -22.23 -8.88
CA ALA A 25 -28.12 -21.97 -9.48
C ALA A 25 -28.20 -21.71 -10.99
N GLY A 26 -27.41 -20.73 -11.44
CA GLY A 26 -27.37 -20.34 -12.86
C GLY A 26 -28.59 -19.54 -13.31
N SER A 27 -29.53 -19.23 -12.42
CA SER A 27 -30.67 -18.38 -12.74
C SER A 27 -30.26 -16.92 -13.00
N THR A 28 -31.06 -16.23 -13.80
CA THR A 28 -30.88 -14.84 -14.20
C THR A 28 -32.04 -13.97 -13.68
N PRO A 29 -31.89 -12.64 -13.63
CA PRO A 29 -33.02 -11.75 -13.35
C PRO A 29 -34.05 -11.71 -14.50
N PHE A 30 -33.73 -12.25 -15.67
CA PHE A 30 -34.57 -12.23 -16.86
C PHE A 30 -35.34 -13.55 -16.98
N ILE A 31 -36.65 -13.52 -16.74
CA ILE A 31 -37.46 -14.74 -16.60
C ILE A 31 -37.45 -15.64 -17.86
N LEU A 32 -37.18 -15.09 -19.05
CA LEU A 32 -37.09 -15.90 -20.27
C LEU A 32 -35.74 -16.63 -20.44
N ASP A 33 -34.73 -16.26 -19.65
CA ASP A 33 -33.39 -16.85 -19.71
C ASP A 33 -33.21 -17.98 -18.69
N MET A 34 -34.29 -18.36 -18.00
CA MET A 34 -34.29 -19.54 -17.14
C MET A 34 -33.98 -20.79 -17.97
N PRO A 35 -33.12 -21.71 -17.50
CA PRO A 35 -32.78 -22.93 -18.23
C PRO A 35 -33.92 -23.96 -18.14
N VAL A 36 -35.00 -23.74 -18.89
CA VAL A 36 -36.20 -24.60 -18.89
C VAL A 36 -35.93 -25.88 -19.71
N PRO A 37 -35.97 -27.08 -19.12
CA PRO A 37 -35.80 -28.32 -19.87
C PRO A 37 -36.92 -28.52 -20.91
N PRO A 38 -36.66 -29.15 -22.06
CA PRO A 38 -37.64 -29.30 -23.14
C PRO A 38 -38.98 -29.90 -22.71
N GLY A 39 -38.96 -30.89 -21.80
CA GLY A 39 -40.17 -31.52 -21.28
C GLY A 39 -41.03 -30.57 -20.43
N LEU A 40 -40.41 -29.73 -19.60
CA LEU A 40 -41.11 -28.72 -18.81
C LEU A 40 -41.67 -27.61 -19.70
N GLN A 41 -40.93 -27.20 -20.73
CA GLN A 41 -41.38 -26.20 -21.69
C GLN A 41 -42.66 -26.65 -22.42
N GLN A 42 -42.71 -27.90 -22.90
CA GLN A 42 -43.90 -28.44 -23.55
C GLN A 42 -45.11 -28.49 -22.60
N ALA A 43 -44.91 -28.93 -21.35
CA ALA A 43 -45.97 -28.96 -20.34
C ALA A 43 -46.49 -27.54 -20.02
N ALA A 44 -45.60 -26.57 -19.85
CA ALA A 44 -45.92 -25.18 -19.58
C ALA A 44 -46.70 -24.53 -20.75
N GLU A 45 -46.26 -24.72 -21.99
CA GLU A 45 -46.96 -24.20 -23.17
C GLU A 45 -48.36 -24.81 -23.33
N LYS A 46 -48.51 -26.12 -23.08
CA LYS A 46 -49.81 -26.79 -23.09
C LYS A 46 -50.74 -26.22 -22.03
N ALA A 47 -50.23 -26.00 -20.81
CA ALA A 47 -51.00 -25.41 -19.72
C ALA A 47 -51.48 -23.99 -20.04
N LEU A 48 -50.60 -23.13 -20.58
CA LEU A 48 -50.93 -21.75 -20.97
C LEU A 48 -52.04 -21.67 -22.03
N LYS A 49 -52.11 -22.64 -22.94
CA LYS A 49 -53.17 -22.72 -23.97
C LYS A 49 -54.48 -23.33 -23.44
N SER A 50 -54.40 -24.13 -22.37
CA SER A 50 -55.56 -24.89 -21.86
C SER A 50 -56.39 -24.10 -20.84
N TYR A 51 -55.77 -23.22 -20.07
CA TYR A 51 -56.40 -22.47 -18.97
C TYR A 51 -56.47 -20.96 -19.25
N SER A 52 -57.30 -20.23 -18.48
CA SER A 52 -57.38 -18.77 -18.56
C SER A 52 -56.09 -18.11 -18.06
N ILE A 53 -55.51 -17.20 -18.85
CA ILE A 53 -54.29 -16.47 -18.46
C ILE A 53 -54.48 -15.67 -17.18
N PHE A 54 -55.67 -15.10 -16.94
CA PHE A 54 -55.94 -14.35 -15.73
C PHE A 54 -55.90 -15.23 -14.48
N MET A 55 -56.38 -16.48 -14.57
CA MET A 55 -56.28 -17.46 -13.48
C MET A 55 -54.83 -17.87 -13.24
N ILE A 56 -54.06 -18.10 -14.31
CA ILE A 56 -52.64 -18.44 -14.21
C ILE A 56 -51.86 -17.29 -13.55
N LEU A 57 -52.05 -16.04 -13.98
CA LEU A 57 -51.37 -14.88 -13.38
C LEU A 57 -51.68 -14.73 -11.86
N ASP A 58 -52.91 -15.00 -11.44
CA ASP A 58 -53.30 -14.85 -10.03
C ASP A 58 -52.77 -15.99 -9.14
N LYS A 59 -52.78 -17.23 -9.64
CA LYS A 59 -52.49 -18.44 -8.84
C LYS A 59 -51.11 -19.06 -9.10
N PHE A 60 -50.58 -18.92 -10.31
CA PHE A 60 -49.33 -19.51 -10.80
C PHE A 60 -48.49 -18.42 -11.50
N PRO A 61 -48.07 -17.39 -10.76
CA PRO A 61 -47.56 -16.15 -11.33
C PRO A 61 -46.27 -16.33 -12.12
N THR A 62 -45.40 -17.28 -11.78
CA THR A 62 -44.14 -17.52 -12.52
C THR A 62 -44.42 -18.04 -13.92
N LEU A 63 -45.28 -19.06 -14.02
CA LEU A 63 -45.75 -19.60 -15.29
C LEU A 63 -46.50 -18.54 -16.11
N GLY A 64 -47.37 -17.76 -15.46
CA GLY A 64 -48.16 -16.72 -16.12
C GLY A 64 -47.31 -15.61 -16.72
N VAL A 65 -46.35 -15.07 -15.94
CA VAL A 65 -45.44 -14.03 -16.40
C VAL A 65 -44.53 -14.55 -17.52
N TRP A 66 -43.96 -15.74 -17.37
CA TRP A 66 -43.16 -16.38 -18.42
C TRP A 66 -43.97 -16.58 -19.71
N GLY A 67 -45.22 -17.03 -19.58
CA GLY A 67 -46.12 -17.29 -20.70
C GLY A 67 -46.57 -16.04 -21.48
N VAL A 68 -46.72 -14.89 -20.81
CA VAL A 68 -47.00 -13.60 -21.47
C VAL A 68 -45.80 -13.12 -22.30
N LEU A 69 -44.58 -13.37 -21.82
CA LEU A 69 -43.36 -12.88 -22.46
C LEU A 69 -42.83 -13.82 -23.57
N LEU A 70 -43.07 -15.13 -23.47
CA LEU A 70 -42.62 -16.13 -24.45
C LEU A 70 -43.00 -15.82 -25.91
N PRO A 71 -44.25 -15.46 -26.25
CA PRO A 71 -44.59 -15.16 -27.64
C PRO A 71 -43.92 -13.88 -28.15
N LEU A 72 -43.64 -12.92 -27.24
CA LEU A 72 -42.92 -11.70 -27.61
C LEU A 72 -41.46 -11.97 -27.92
N SER A 73 -40.79 -12.92 -27.23
CA SER A 73 -39.41 -13.25 -27.56
C SER A 73 -39.24 -14.02 -28.86
N ARG A 74 -40.28 -14.76 -29.29
CA ARG A 74 -40.27 -15.54 -30.55
C ARG A 74 -40.66 -14.72 -31.77
N ASN A 75 -41.74 -13.95 -31.68
CA ASN A 75 -42.41 -13.44 -32.89
C ASN A 75 -42.31 -11.91 -33.05
N TYR A 76 -41.88 -11.19 -32.00
CA TYR A 76 -41.82 -9.73 -32.05
C TYR A 76 -40.64 -9.26 -32.92
N ALA A 77 -40.93 -8.33 -33.85
CA ALA A 77 -40.01 -7.80 -34.87
C ALA A 77 -39.77 -8.71 -36.09
N GLU A 78 -39.91 -10.03 -35.96
CA GLU A 78 -39.94 -10.96 -37.10
C GLU A 78 -41.30 -10.91 -37.80
N ASP A 79 -42.40 -11.10 -37.05
CA ASP A 79 -43.78 -11.13 -37.56
C ASP A 79 -44.57 -9.83 -37.25
N GLY A 80 -43.86 -8.71 -37.16
CA GLY A 80 -44.43 -7.37 -36.91
C GLY A 80 -44.25 -6.83 -35.48
N LYS A 81 -44.61 -5.56 -35.28
CA LYS A 81 -44.33 -4.78 -34.05
C LYS A 81 -45.53 -4.64 -33.08
N HIS A 82 -46.62 -5.36 -33.32
CA HIS A 82 -47.84 -5.31 -32.50
C HIS A 82 -47.74 -6.26 -31.29
N VAL A 83 -47.50 -5.70 -30.10
CA VAL A 83 -47.28 -6.47 -28.86
C VAL A 83 -48.45 -7.40 -28.53
N TYR A 84 -49.68 -6.86 -28.47
CA TYR A 84 -50.84 -7.62 -28.01
C TYR A 84 -51.28 -8.69 -28.99
N ARG A 85 -51.14 -8.47 -30.31
CA ARG A 85 -51.43 -9.46 -31.35
C ARG A 85 -50.67 -10.78 -31.13
N HIS A 86 -49.39 -10.69 -30.75
CA HIS A 86 -48.56 -11.87 -30.51
C HIS A 86 -48.98 -12.62 -29.24
N ILE A 87 -49.34 -11.87 -28.18
CA ILE A 87 -49.83 -12.44 -26.91
C ILE A 87 -51.19 -13.11 -27.12
N THR A 88 -52.15 -12.41 -27.76
CA THR A 88 -53.50 -12.90 -28.00
C THR A 88 -53.49 -14.12 -28.93
N SER A 89 -52.70 -14.10 -30.00
CA SER A 89 -52.56 -15.23 -30.93
C SER A 89 -51.97 -16.48 -30.27
N PHE A 90 -51.07 -16.33 -29.30
CA PHE A 90 -50.46 -17.47 -28.62
C PHE A 90 -51.37 -18.07 -27.54
N LEU A 91 -52.04 -17.21 -26.77
CA LEU A 91 -52.91 -17.61 -25.66
C LEU A 91 -54.33 -18.02 -26.14
N GLY A 92 -54.74 -17.58 -27.33
CA GLY A 92 -55.98 -17.98 -28.00
C GLY A 92 -57.29 -17.53 -27.34
N ARG A 93 -57.24 -16.79 -26.23
CA ARG A 93 -58.40 -16.46 -25.38
C ARG A 93 -58.43 -15.03 -24.82
N VAL A 94 -57.52 -14.15 -25.26
CA VAL A 94 -57.56 -12.72 -24.93
C VAL A 94 -58.09 -12.02 -26.18
N SER A 95 -59.21 -11.31 -26.08
CA SER A 95 -59.76 -10.53 -27.19
C SER A 95 -58.96 -9.25 -27.41
N ASP A 96 -59.07 -8.65 -28.60
CA ASP A 96 -58.47 -7.33 -28.88
C ASP A 96 -59.24 -6.17 -28.21
N ASP A 97 -60.11 -6.45 -27.22
CA ASP A 97 -60.81 -5.43 -26.44
C ASP A 97 -59.86 -4.66 -25.51
N GLN A 98 -60.01 -3.33 -25.51
CA GLN A 98 -59.19 -2.43 -24.72
C GLN A 98 -59.32 -2.68 -23.22
N GLN A 99 -60.50 -3.09 -22.72
CA GLN A 99 -60.70 -3.40 -21.30
C GLN A 99 -59.94 -4.67 -20.88
N GLU A 100 -59.98 -5.72 -21.69
CA GLU A 100 -59.21 -6.95 -21.42
C GLU A 100 -57.70 -6.72 -21.50
N ILE A 101 -57.25 -5.87 -22.42
CA ILE A 101 -55.85 -5.46 -22.54
C ILE A 101 -55.37 -4.72 -21.27
N GLU A 102 -56.13 -3.75 -20.76
CA GLU A 102 -55.78 -3.07 -19.50
C GLU A 102 -55.83 -4.00 -18.29
N MET A 103 -56.80 -4.92 -18.24
CA MET A 103 -56.86 -5.97 -17.22
C MET A 103 -55.62 -6.86 -17.25
N LEU A 104 -55.18 -7.28 -18.45
CA LEU A 104 -53.96 -8.08 -18.63
C LEU A 104 -52.74 -7.32 -18.13
N LYS A 105 -52.56 -6.04 -18.49
CA LYS A 105 -51.43 -5.23 -18.00
C LYS A 105 -51.41 -5.15 -16.47
N SER A 106 -52.56 -4.90 -15.86
CA SER A 106 -52.70 -4.80 -14.41
C SER A 106 -52.34 -6.11 -13.71
N ARG A 107 -52.94 -7.24 -14.12
CA ARG A 107 -52.68 -8.55 -13.51
C ARG A 107 -51.27 -9.05 -13.78
N TYR A 108 -50.74 -8.83 -14.99
CA TYR A 108 -49.35 -9.13 -15.30
C TYR A 108 -48.39 -8.36 -14.39
N ARG A 109 -48.61 -7.05 -14.20
CA ARG A 109 -47.78 -6.23 -13.30
C ARG A 109 -47.85 -6.75 -11.87
N GLN A 110 -49.05 -7.05 -11.37
CA GLN A 110 -49.24 -7.58 -10.02
C GLN A 110 -48.55 -8.94 -9.83
N ALA A 111 -48.70 -9.85 -10.80
CA ALA A 111 -48.06 -11.17 -10.78
C ALA A 111 -46.52 -11.05 -10.85
N ALA A 112 -46.00 -10.21 -11.74
CA ALA A 112 -44.57 -9.97 -11.92
C ALA A 112 -43.94 -9.36 -10.66
N ARG A 113 -44.58 -8.35 -10.06
CA ARG A 113 -44.15 -7.77 -8.78
C ARG A 113 -44.22 -8.79 -7.64
N ARG A 114 -45.25 -9.63 -7.59
CA ARG A 114 -45.39 -10.69 -6.57
C ARG A 114 -44.24 -11.69 -6.60
N ILE A 115 -43.71 -12.03 -7.78
CA ILE A 115 -42.53 -12.90 -7.92
C ILE A 115 -41.21 -12.11 -7.82
N GLY A 116 -41.25 -10.80 -7.61
CA GLY A 116 -40.06 -9.97 -7.39
C GLY A 116 -39.40 -9.42 -8.65
N LEU A 117 -40.13 -9.26 -9.75
CA LEU A 117 -39.65 -8.50 -10.91
C LEU A 117 -40.02 -7.02 -10.75
N PRO A 118 -39.06 -6.08 -10.86
CA PRO A 118 -39.29 -4.65 -10.64
C PRO A 118 -39.98 -3.97 -11.84
N ILE A 119 -41.20 -4.43 -12.16
CA ILE A 119 -41.99 -3.87 -13.25
C ILE A 119 -42.51 -2.47 -12.86
N PRO A 120 -42.26 -1.42 -13.68
CA PRO A 120 -42.70 -0.07 -13.39
C PRO A 120 -44.24 0.05 -13.41
N THR A 121 -44.75 1.07 -12.72
CA THR A 121 -46.18 1.42 -12.72
C THR A 121 -46.67 1.89 -14.09
N SER A 122 -45.77 2.38 -14.94
CA SER A 122 -46.07 2.80 -16.32
C SER A 122 -46.67 1.68 -17.17
N ASN A 123 -47.56 2.07 -18.10
CA ASN A 123 -48.15 1.19 -19.11
C ASN A 123 -47.36 1.13 -20.43
N GLN A 124 -46.20 1.78 -20.50
CA GLN A 124 -45.35 1.77 -21.69
C GLN A 124 -44.79 0.35 -21.96
N PRO A 125 -45.04 -0.25 -23.14
CA PRO A 125 -44.70 -1.65 -23.41
C PRO A 125 -43.22 -2.00 -23.18
N THR A 126 -42.31 -1.06 -23.47
CA THR A 126 -40.86 -1.24 -23.26
C THR A 126 -40.51 -1.57 -21.81
N GLY A 127 -41.04 -0.79 -20.86
CA GLY A 127 -40.83 -1.03 -19.43
C GLY A 127 -41.68 -2.17 -18.89
N LEU A 128 -42.90 -2.33 -19.40
CA LEU A 128 -43.85 -3.32 -18.91
C LEU A 128 -43.46 -4.76 -19.31
N PHE A 129 -43.08 -4.99 -20.57
CA PHE A 129 -42.82 -6.35 -21.08
C PHE A 129 -41.35 -6.57 -21.45
N PHE A 130 -40.75 -5.68 -22.24
CA PHE A 130 -39.44 -5.94 -22.86
C PHE A 130 -38.27 -5.91 -21.86
N ALA A 131 -38.35 -5.11 -20.81
CA ALA A 131 -37.28 -5.01 -19.82
C ALA A 131 -37.00 -6.36 -19.11
N ALA A 132 -38.06 -7.11 -18.77
CA ALA A 132 -37.98 -8.39 -18.07
C ALA A 132 -37.56 -9.58 -18.96
N MET A 133 -37.54 -9.39 -20.29
CA MET A 133 -37.14 -10.43 -21.25
C MET A 133 -35.62 -10.57 -21.43
N GLY A 134 -34.83 -9.65 -20.88
CA GLY A 134 -33.40 -9.58 -21.15
C GLY A 134 -33.06 -8.96 -22.52
N PRO A 135 -31.77 -8.78 -22.83
CA PRO A 135 -31.33 -8.17 -24.08
C PRO A 135 -31.57 -9.15 -25.23
N ALA A 136 -32.29 -8.74 -26.28
CA ALA A 136 -32.61 -9.61 -27.40
C ALA A 136 -31.33 -10.18 -28.07
N LYS A 137 -31.40 -11.39 -28.65
CA LYS A 137 -30.24 -12.04 -29.32
C LYS A 137 -29.56 -11.10 -30.34
N ALA A 138 -30.35 -10.41 -31.16
CA ALA A 138 -29.85 -9.43 -32.14
C ALA A 138 -29.20 -8.17 -31.54
N GLN A 139 -29.35 -7.94 -30.22
CA GLN A 139 -28.80 -6.79 -29.51
C GLN A 139 -27.58 -7.14 -28.65
N LEU A 140 -27.21 -8.42 -28.56
CA LEU A 140 -26.07 -8.87 -27.74
C LEU A 140 -24.76 -8.26 -28.22
N GLU A 141 -24.54 -8.13 -29.52
CA GLU A 141 -23.31 -7.49 -30.05
C GLU A 141 -23.22 -6.00 -29.71
N VAL A 142 -24.35 -5.29 -29.73
CA VAL A 142 -24.41 -3.88 -29.36
C VAL A 142 -24.12 -3.70 -27.86
N LEU A 143 -24.72 -4.56 -27.03
CA LEU A 143 -24.47 -4.58 -25.59
C LEU A 143 -23.01 -4.94 -25.27
N ALA A 144 -22.47 -5.99 -25.91
CA ALA A 144 -21.10 -6.44 -25.72
C ALA A 144 -20.09 -5.35 -26.08
N ASN A 145 -20.28 -4.67 -27.21
CA ASN A 145 -19.46 -3.53 -27.61
C ASN A 145 -19.51 -2.38 -26.58
N ALA A 146 -20.68 -2.09 -26.01
CA ALA A 146 -20.81 -1.05 -24.99
C ALA A 146 -20.06 -1.39 -23.70
N LEU A 147 -20.16 -2.65 -23.23
CA LEU A 147 -19.52 -3.10 -22.00
C LEU A 147 -18.01 -3.28 -22.15
N VAL A 148 -17.54 -3.84 -23.27
CA VAL A 148 -16.11 -3.91 -23.59
C VAL A 148 -15.52 -2.52 -23.72
N TRP A 149 -16.19 -1.59 -24.40
CA TRP A 149 -15.75 -0.20 -24.47
C TRP A 149 -15.65 0.42 -23.08
N MET A 150 -16.67 0.23 -22.24
CA MET A 150 -16.67 0.72 -20.86
C MET A 150 -15.50 0.12 -20.07
N ALA A 151 -15.22 -1.17 -20.22
CA ALA A 151 -14.11 -1.81 -19.53
C ALA A 151 -12.74 -1.29 -19.98
N LEU A 152 -12.56 -1.08 -21.29
CA LEU A 152 -11.32 -0.54 -21.85
C LEU A 152 -11.07 0.93 -21.49
N HIS A 153 -12.12 1.72 -21.25
CA HIS A 153 -12.00 3.17 -21.02
C HIS A 153 -12.31 3.60 -19.60
N HIS A 154 -12.90 2.75 -18.77
CA HIS A 154 -13.31 3.10 -17.41
C HIS A 154 -13.09 1.95 -16.42
N GLY A 155 -12.49 0.84 -16.88
CA GLY A 155 -12.21 -0.34 -16.08
C GLY A 155 -13.40 -1.31 -15.96
N PRO A 156 -13.15 -2.57 -15.55
CA PRO A 156 -14.17 -3.57 -15.25
C PRO A 156 -15.12 -3.14 -14.11
N PRO A 157 -16.30 -3.79 -14.01
CA PRO A 157 -17.24 -3.54 -12.91
C PRO A 157 -16.69 -3.99 -11.56
N ALA A 158 -16.97 -3.24 -10.50
CA ALA A 158 -16.70 -3.64 -9.12
C ALA A 158 -17.77 -4.62 -8.63
N THR A 159 -17.54 -5.92 -8.79
CA THR A 159 -18.52 -6.97 -8.45
C THR A 159 -18.63 -7.30 -6.96
N GLU A 160 -17.80 -6.68 -6.12
CA GLU A 160 -17.86 -6.83 -4.66
C GLU A 160 -19.10 -6.17 -4.04
N ASP A 161 -19.67 -5.19 -4.74
CA ASP A 161 -20.86 -4.44 -4.36
C ASP A 161 -21.83 -4.33 -5.56
N THR A 162 -23.08 -4.75 -5.36
CA THR A 162 -24.11 -4.69 -6.39
C THR A 162 -24.43 -3.26 -6.84
N ALA A 163 -24.36 -2.26 -5.95
CA ALA A 163 -24.68 -0.88 -6.33
C ALA A 163 -23.64 -0.33 -7.33
N SER A 164 -22.37 -0.52 -7.06
CA SER A 164 -21.26 -0.13 -7.93
C SER A 164 -21.30 -0.84 -9.28
N ALA A 165 -21.53 -2.16 -9.30
CA ALA A 165 -21.67 -2.92 -10.53
C ALA A 165 -22.86 -2.47 -11.39
N ARG A 166 -24.01 -2.15 -10.76
CA ARG A 166 -25.20 -1.59 -11.44
C ARG A 166 -24.89 -0.25 -12.10
N ALA A 167 -24.28 0.67 -11.36
CA ALA A 167 -23.94 1.99 -11.86
C ALA A 167 -23.02 1.88 -13.09
N TRP A 168 -22.07 0.95 -13.06
CA TRP A 168 -21.16 0.67 -14.16
C TRP A 168 -21.90 0.24 -15.44
N GLN A 169 -22.75 -0.79 -15.40
CA GLN A 169 -23.46 -1.27 -16.59
C GLN A 169 -24.45 -0.22 -17.15
N ARG A 170 -25.11 0.53 -16.27
CA ARG A 170 -26.02 1.62 -16.66
C ARG A 170 -25.27 2.74 -17.38
N ARG A 171 -24.09 3.11 -16.89
CA ARG A 171 -23.23 4.12 -17.52
C ARG A 171 -22.73 3.66 -18.88
N ALA A 172 -22.37 2.38 -19.02
CA ALA A 172 -21.93 1.81 -20.30
C ALA A 172 -23.00 1.99 -21.39
N VAL A 173 -24.24 1.57 -21.12
CA VAL A 173 -25.31 1.65 -22.12
C VAL A 173 -25.86 3.07 -22.31
N ALA A 174 -25.87 3.91 -21.27
CA ALA A 174 -26.26 5.31 -21.42
C ALA A 174 -25.33 6.06 -22.38
N ARG A 175 -24.02 5.78 -22.33
CA ARG A 175 -23.01 6.43 -23.18
C ARG A 175 -22.93 5.85 -24.58
N ARG A 176 -22.97 4.51 -24.72
CA ARG A 176 -22.70 3.84 -26.01
C ARG A 176 -23.96 3.39 -26.74
N CYS A 177 -25.09 3.32 -26.04
CA CYS A 177 -26.37 2.89 -26.61
C CYS A 177 -27.49 3.93 -26.37
N PRO A 178 -27.28 5.25 -26.58
CA PRO A 178 -28.26 6.29 -26.22
C PRO A 178 -29.61 6.15 -26.94
N ASN A 179 -29.61 5.62 -28.16
CA ASN A 179 -30.81 5.44 -28.98
C ASN A 179 -31.47 4.05 -28.83
N HIS A 180 -30.87 3.14 -28.06
CA HIS A 180 -31.38 1.78 -27.88
C HIS A 180 -32.21 1.68 -26.60
N THR A 181 -33.43 2.23 -26.66
CA THR A 181 -34.35 2.34 -25.50
C THR A 181 -34.63 1.01 -24.80
N ARG A 182 -34.63 -0.12 -25.54
CA ARG A 182 -34.82 -1.46 -24.97
C ARG A 182 -33.62 -1.96 -24.17
N ILE A 183 -32.41 -1.81 -24.71
CA ILE A 183 -31.17 -2.16 -24.00
C ILE A 183 -31.09 -1.34 -22.71
N GLN A 184 -31.41 -0.05 -22.77
CA GLN A 184 -31.44 0.80 -21.58
C GLN A 184 -32.49 0.34 -20.56
N ALA A 185 -33.70 0.01 -21.00
CA ALA A 185 -34.74 -0.49 -20.10
C ALA A 185 -34.36 -1.81 -19.44
N THR A 186 -33.80 -2.76 -20.19
CA THR A 186 -33.30 -4.04 -19.67
C THR A 186 -32.17 -3.86 -18.66
N VAL A 187 -31.18 -3.01 -18.95
CA VAL A 187 -30.06 -2.75 -18.02
C VAL A 187 -30.51 -1.98 -16.77
N ARG A 188 -31.51 -1.11 -16.89
CA ARG A 188 -32.14 -0.46 -15.73
C ARG A 188 -32.92 -1.45 -14.86
N PHE A 189 -33.61 -2.40 -15.49
CA PHE A 189 -34.38 -3.46 -14.83
C PHE A 189 -33.51 -4.46 -14.05
N ASP A 190 -32.29 -4.71 -14.52
CA ASP A 190 -31.33 -5.58 -13.83
C ASP A 190 -30.81 -4.93 -12.52
N GLN A 191 -31.58 -5.09 -11.45
CA GLN A 191 -31.24 -4.63 -10.10
C GLN A 191 -30.13 -5.48 -9.45
N SER A 192 -29.83 -6.66 -10.00
CA SER A 192 -28.79 -7.57 -9.48
C SER A 192 -27.39 -7.31 -10.06
N ALA A 193 -27.26 -6.39 -11.01
CA ALA A 193 -26.05 -6.22 -11.82
C ALA A 193 -25.58 -7.52 -12.49
N HIS A 194 -26.52 -8.37 -12.89
CA HIS A 194 -26.24 -9.66 -13.50
C HIS A 194 -25.38 -9.51 -14.75
N ILE A 195 -25.67 -8.53 -15.62
CA ILE A 195 -24.92 -8.32 -16.86
C ILE A 195 -23.45 -7.96 -16.55
N ALA A 196 -23.20 -7.07 -15.58
CA ALA A 196 -21.85 -6.74 -15.12
C ALA A 196 -21.13 -7.95 -14.50
N GLN A 197 -21.82 -8.78 -13.72
CA GLN A 197 -21.24 -10.01 -13.16
C GLN A 197 -20.84 -11.01 -14.25
N ARG A 198 -21.70 -11.24 -15.26
CA ARG A 198 -21.35 -12.15 -16.38
C ARG A 198 -20.21 -11.60 -17.23
N PHE A 199 -20.12 -10.28 -17.39
CA PHE A 199 -18.95 -9.66 -18.02
C PHE A 199 -17.66 -9.96 -17.23
N ASP A 200 -17.67 -9.85 -15.90
CA ASP A 200 -16.49 -10.16 -15.09
C ASP A 200 -16.12 -11.66 -15.11
N TYR A 201 -17.12 -12.55 -15.18
CA TYR A 201 -16.89 -14.00 -15.39
C TYR A 201 -16.23 -14.28 -16.75
N TRP A 202 -16.76 -13.67 -17.82
CA TRP A 202 -16.11 -13.60 -19.14
C TRP A 202 -14.79 -12.84 -19.13
N ARG A 203 -14.41 -12.11 -18.09
CA ARG A 203 -13.08 -11.50 -17.98
C ARG A 203 -12.07 -12.37 -17.22
N ARG A 204 -12.51 -13.20 -16.26
CA ARG A 204 -11.63 -14.02 -15.40
C ARG A 204 -11.18 -15.38 -15.93
N GLY A 205 -12.09 -16.16 -16.47
CA GLY A 205 -11.78 -17.37 -17.24
C GLY A 205 -12.97 -18.31 -17.29
N GLU A 206 -14.10 -17.90 -16.72
CA GLU A 206 -15.16 -18.82 -16.35
C GLU A 206 -15.95 -19.28 -17.57
N ALA A 207 -16.46 -20.50 -17.49
CA ALA A 207 -17.31 -21.07 -18.53
C ALA A 207 -18.70 -20.44 -18.47
N ALA A 208 -19.31 -20.25 -19.64
CA ALA A 208 -20.69 -19.84 -19.75
C ALA A 208 -21.64 -20.95 -19.27
N ASN A 209 -22.76 -20.53 -18.69
CA ASN A 209 -23.82 -21.36 -18.15
C ASN A 209 -25.03 -21.33 -19.11
N GLY A 210 -24.88 -22.03 -20.25
CA GLY A 210 -25.95 -22.27 -21.22
C GLY A 210 -25.90 -21.38 -22.46
N GLU A 211 -26.73 -21.74 -23.46
CA GLU A 211 -26.64 -21.25 -24.84
C GLU A 211 -26.68 -19.71 -24.97
N ARG A 212 -27.54 -19.02 -24.21
CA ARG A 212 -27.67 -17.57 -24.34
C ARG A 212 -26.43 -16.84 -23.83
N GLU A 213 -25.80 -17.38 -22.81
CA GLU A 213 -24.58 -16.81 -22.29
C GLU A 213 -23.39 -17.13 -23.18
N ASP A 214 -23.32 -18.34 -23.75
CA ASP A 214 -22.33 -18.66 -24.77
C ASP A 214 -22.37 -17.60 -25.89
N LEU A 215 -23.57 -17.26 -26.38
CA LEU A 215 -23.76 -16.21 -27.39
C LEU A 215 -23.31 -14.82 -26.91
N LEU A 216 -23.49 -14.50 -25.62
CA LEU A 216 -23.02 -13.25 -25.03
C LEU A 216 -21.49 -13.23 -24.90
N PHE A 217 -20.87 -14.33 -24.51
CA PHE A 217 -19.42 -14.48 -24.36
C PHE A 217 -18.73 -14.42 -25.73
N ASP A 218 -19.30 -15.09 -26.73
CA ASP A 218 -18.87 -14.98 -28.12
C ASP A 218 -18.99 -13.54 -28.64
N ALA A 219 -20.05 -12.82 -28.25
CA ALA A 219 -20.21 -11.42 -28.60
C ALA A 219 -19.16 -10.52 -27.91
N TYR A 220 -18.75 -10.84 -26.68
CA TYR A 220 -17.63 -10.16 -26.02
C TYR A 220 -16.30 -10.44 -26.70
N ASP A 221 -16.04 -11.69 -27.10
CA ASP A 221 -14.82 -12.05 -27.83
C ASP A 221 -14.73 -11.34 -29.18
N ARG A 222 -15.85 -11.24 -29.92
CA ARG A 222 -15.92 -10.42 -31.15
C ARG A 222 -15.71 -8.93 -30.86
N ALA A 223 -16.33 -8.42 -29.80
CA ALA A 223 -16.21 -7.01 -29.42
C ALA A 223 -14.76 -6.65 -29.06
N ILE A 224 -14.07 -7.42 -28.20
CA ILE A 224 -12.69 -7.13 -27.80
C ILE A 224 -11.71 -7.26 -28.98
N ALA A 225 -11.94 -8.23 -29.87
CA ALA A 225 -11.16 -8.38 -31.09
C ALA A 225 -11.32 -7.18 -32.04
N SER A 226 -12.51 -6.57 -32.10
CA SER A 226 -12.74 -5.35 -32.90
C SER A 226 -11.94 -4.13 -32.41
N PHE A 227 -11.51 -4.13 -31.14
CA PHE A 227 -10.59 -3.13 -30.59
C PHE A 227 -9.11 -3.51 -30.75
N HIS A 228 -8.80 -4.61 -31.45
CA HIS A 228 -7.44 -5.17 -31.55
C HIS A 228 -6.79 -5.41 -30.18
N ARG A 229 -7.59 -5.95 -29.25
CA ARG A 229 -7.18 -6.27 -27.87
C ARG A 229 -7.55 -7.71 -27.53
N LYS A 230 -6.93 -8.23 -26.48
CA LYS A 230 -7.28 -9.51 -25.84
C LYS A 230 -7.98 -9.24 -24.51
N ARG A 231 -8.73 -10.24 -24.03
CA ARG A 231 -9.33 -10.25 -22.68
C ARG A 231 -8.33 -9.87 -21.58
N SER A 232 -7.10 -10.37 -21.68
CA SER A 232 -6.03 -10.08 -20.71
C SER A 232 -5.48 -8.65 -20.77
N ASP A 233 -5.85 -7.87 -21.78
CA ASP A 233 -5.44 -6.47 -21.91
C ASP A 233 -6.41 -5.51 -21.19
N ILE A 234 -7.53 -6.02 -20.67
CA ILE A 234 -8.49 -5.23 -19.90
C ILE A 234 -7.91 -5.02 -18.49
N VAL A 235 -7.26 -3.87 -18.30
CA VAL A 235 -6.81 -3.36 -17.01
C VAL A 235 -7.50 -2.03 -16.75
N ALA A 236 -8.09 -1.86 -15.58
CA ALA A 236 -8.77 -0.66 -15.14
C ALA A 236 -7.77 0.47 -14.93
N PRO A 237 -8.18 1.73 -15.21
CA PRO A 237 -7.56 2.83 -14.52
C PRO A 237 -7.75 2.67 -13.00
N PRO A 238 -6.77 3.09 -12.19
CA PRO A 238 -6.85 3.11 -10.74
C PRO A 238 -8.14 3.72 -10.20
N LYS A 239 -8.71 3.10 -9.16
CA LYS A 239 -9.89 3.62 -8.47
C LYS A 239 -9.47 4.76 -7.54
N VAL A 240 -10.22 5.85 -7.52
CA VAL A 240 -10.03 6.93 -6.54
C VAL A 240 -10.71 6.54 -5.23
N LEU A 241 -10.02 6.80 -4.13
CA LEU A 241 -10.48 6.50 -2.77
C LEU A 241 -9.98 7.53 -1.76
N TRP A 242 -10.67 7.58 -0.62
CA TRP A 242 -10.28 8.33 0.56
C TRP A 242 -9.55 7.41 1.54
N SER A 243 -8.29 7.70 1.86
CA SER A 243 -7.48 6.87 2.75
C SER A 243 -6.78 7.71 3.80
N GLY A 244 -7.06 7.45 5.08
CA GLY A 244 -6.56 8.26 6.19
C GLY A 244 -7.20 9.64 6.16
N ALA A 245 -6.47 10.62 5.63
CA ALA A 245 -6.90 12.00 5.40
C ALA A 245 -6.61 12.50 3.96
N GLU A 246 -6.24 11.58 3.05
CA GLU A 246 -5.75 11.93 1.72
C GLU A 246 -6.57 11.29 0.60
N LEU A 247 -6.50 11.92 -0.59
CA LEU A 247 -6.87 11.27 -1.84
C LEU A 247 -5.80 10.24 -2.23
N ALA A 248 -6.27 9.07 -2.59
CA ALA A 248 -5.41 7.98 -3.01
C ALA A 248 -6.00 7.27 -4.23
N VAL A 249 -5.18 6.45 -4.87
CA VAL A 249 -5.60 5.61 -5.98
C VAL A 249 -5.20 4.15 -5.77
N GLU A 250 -6.07 3.23 -6.20
CA GLU A 250 -5.82 1.78 -6.17
C GLU A 250 -5.75 1.24 -7.60
N PRO A 251 -4.56 0.97 -8.16
CA PRO A 251 -4.39 0.34 -9.46
C PRO A 251 -5.00 -1.07 -9.45
N GLU A 252 -5.63 -1.49 -10.55
CA GLU A 252 -6.23 -2.82 -10.61
C GLU A 252 -5.15 -3.92 -10.47
N PRO A 253 -5.40 -5.01 -9.72
CA PRO A 253 -4.56 -6.20 -9.79
C PRO A 253 -4.34 -6.66 -11.24
N SER A 254 -3.07 -6.69 -11.66
CA SER A 254 -2.70 -7.02 -13.03
C SER A 254 -1.26 -7.53 -13.06
N ARG A 255 -0.99 -8.46 -13.98
CA ARG A 255 0.37 -8.90 -14.34
C ARG A 255 1.14 -7.86 -15.17
N HIS A 256 0.53 -6.73 -15.50
CA HIS A 256 1.12 -5.69 -16.32
C HIS A 256 1.52 -4.50 -15.45
N ARG A 257 2.71 -3.96 -15.72
CA ARG A 257 3.24 -2.79 -15.02
C ARG A 257 2.37 -1.56 -15.27
N GLN A 258 1.99 -0.89 -14.18
CA GLN A 258 1.20 0.32 -14.19
C GLN A 258 2.04 1.50 -13.71
N SER A 259 1.73 2.70 -14.18
CA SER A 259 2.40 3.94 -13.76
C SER A 259 1.44 5.12 -13.73
N LEU A 260 1.75 6.09 -12.87
CA LEU A 260 1.03 7.35 -12.70
C LEU A 260 1.99 8.51 -12.97
N THR A 261 1.57 9.51 -13.72
CA THR A 261 2.37 10.74 -13.87
C THR A 261 2.16 11.62 -12.64
N LEU A 262 3.12 11.57 -11.71
CA LEU A 262 3.19 12.44 -10.54
C LEU A 262 4.31 13.45 -10.79
N GLY A 263 3.96 14.67 -11.19
CA GLY A 263 4.94 15.67 -11.64
C GLY A 263 5.51 15.37 -13.03
N ALA A 264 6.83 15.50 -13.21
CA ALA A 264 7.48 15.43 -14.52
C ALA A 264 7.70 14.00 -15.05
N PHE A 265 7.65 12.98 -14.19
CA PHE A 265 8.01 11.60 -14.56
C PHE A 265 6.88 10.60 -14.24
N PRO A 266 6.75 9.52 -15.04
CA PRO A 266 5.86 8.41 -14.70
C PRO A 266 6.41 7.62 -13.51
N THR A 267 5.66 7.62 -12.41
CA THR A 267 5.93 6.84 -11.20
C THR A 267 5.28 5.46 -11.32
N PRO A 268 6.03 4.36 -11.29
CA PRO A 268 5.46 3.02 -11.32
C PRO A 268 4.66 2.74 -10.04
N VAL A 269 3.52 2.07 -10.18
CA VAL A 269 2.63 1.72 -9.06
C VAL A 269 2.38 0.22 -9.00
N ALA A 270 2.33 -0.32 -7.77
CA ALA A 270 2.06 -1.73 -7.53
C ALA A 270 0.59 -2.05 -7.78
N ALA A 271 0.33 -3.13 -8.51
CA ALA A 271 -1.02 -3.55 -8.83
C ALA A 271 -1.76 -4.04 -7.58
N GLY A 272 -3.00 -3.58 -7.36
CA GLY A 272 -3.81 -3.93 -6.20
C GLY A 272 -3.41 -3.25 -4.88
N THR A 273 -2.42 -2.36 -4.92
CA THR A 273 -1.89 -1.64 -3.74
C THR A 273 -2.24 -0.17 -3.82
N ILE A 274 -2.64 0.41 -2.69
CA ILE A 274 -2.99 1.83 -2.65
C ILE A 274 -1.77 2.72 -2.73
N THR A 275 -1.83 3.67 -3.64
CA THR A 275 -0.87 4.74 -3.83
C THR A 275 -1.51 6.04 -3.35
N ARG A 276 -1.05 6.56 -2.21
CA ARG A 276 -1.48 7.88 -1.70
C ARG A 276 -0.92 8.98 -2.57
N ILE A 277 -1.72 10.01 -2.85
CA ILE A 277 -1.31 11.15 -3.65
C ILE A 277 -1.01 12.32 -2.71
N PRO A 278 0.25 12.76 -2.59
CA PRO A 278 0.59 13.87 -1.71
C PRO A 278 -0.06 15.17 -2.20
N ALA A 279 -0.37 16.08 -1.27
CA ALA A 279 -0.78 17.43 -1.61
C ALA A 279 0.37 18.20 -2.31
N PRO A 280 0.07 19.14 -3.23
CA PRO A 280 -1.26 19.54 -3.70
C PRO A 280 -1.88 18.51 -4.66
N TRP A 281 -3.18 18.28 -4.54
CA TRP A 281 -3.89 17.27 -5.32
C TRP A 281 -4.22 17.78 -6.73
N PRO A 282 -3.73 17.11 -7.78
CA PRO A 282 -4.07 17.52 -9.13
C PRO A 282 -5.55 17.21 -9.43
N GLY A 283 -6.20 18.06 -10.22
CA GLY A 283 -7.58 17.79 -10.67
C GLY A 283 -7.68 16.53 -11.54
N LYS A 284 -6.62 16.20 -12.28
CA LYS A 284 -6.50 14.98 -13.09
C LYS A 284 -5.13 14.35 -12.93
N LEU A 285 -5.09 13.03 -12.96
CA LEU A 285 -3.88 12.24 -12.85
C LEU A 285 -3.78 11.30 -14.05
N SER A 286 -2.65 11.33 -14.78
CA SER A 286 -2.49 10.49 -15.97
C SER A 286 -1.97 9.11 -15.57
N TRP A 287 -2.69 8.06 -15.93
CA TRP A 287 -2.32 6.67 -15.70
C TRP A 287 -1.93 5.99 -17.01
N ARG A 288 -0.94 5.10 -16.95
CA ARG A 288 -0.47 4.29 -18.06
C ARG A 288 -0.30 2.83 -17.68
N CYS A 289 -0.75 1.96 -18.57
CA CYS A 289 -0.52 0.51 -18.54
C CYS A 289 -0.28 0.03 -19.97
N ARG A 290 0.94 -0.45 -20.27
CA ARG A 290 1.37 -0.79 -21.64
C ARG A 290 1.09 0.36 -22.62
N ASN A 291 0.24 0.12 -23.63
CA ASN A 291 -0.13 1.08 -24.68
C ASN A 291 -1.40 1.87 -24.33
N GLN A 292 -1.94 1.72 -23.13
CA GLN A 292 -3.10 2.45 -22.64
C GLN A 292 -2.63 3.64 -21.81
N SER A 293 -3.19 4.81 -22.09
CA SER A 293 -2.98 6.04 -21.32
C SER A 293 -4.34 6.69 -21.09
N GLN A 294 -4.64 7.06 -19.85
CA GLN A 294 -5.92 7.65 -19.50
C GLN A 294 -5.78 8.62 -18.32
N ASP A 295 -6.53 9.72 -18.38
CA ASP A 295 -6.66 10.64 -17.24
C ASP A 295 -7.74 10.17 -16.26
N ILE A 296 -7.38 10.18 -14.98
CA ILE A 296 -8.23 9.89 -13.83
C ILE A 296 -8.59 11.22 -13.17
N HIS A 297 -9.88 11.49 -13.02
CA HIS A 297 -10.33 12.65 -12.25
C HIS A 297 -10.13 12.36 -10.76
N LEU A 298 -9.23 13.11 -10.11
CA LEU A 298 -8.83 12.88 -8.73
C LEU A 298 -9.60 13.83 -7.81
N ALA A 299 -9.19 15.10 -7.71
CA ALA A 299 -9.82 16.11 -6.86
C ALA A 299 -11.16 16.65 -7.43
N PRO A 300 -12.06 17.23 -6.60
CA PRO A 300 -13.27 17.91 -7.08
C PRO A 300 -12.95 19.10 -7.97
N GLN A 301 -13.73 19.24 -9.04
CA GLN A 301 -13.80 20.49 -9.81
C GLN A 301 -14.58 21.56 -9.02
N PRO A 302 -14.46 22.85 -9.38
CA PRO A 302 -15.31 23.89 -8.78
C PRO A 302 -16.81 23.56 -8.93
N GLY A 303 -17.55 23.61 -7.82
CA GLY A 303 -18.98 23.24 -7.77
C GLY A 303 -19.25 21.73 -7.84
N GLU A 304 -18.23 20.88 -7.69
CA GLU A 304 -18.36 19.43 -7.59
C GLU A 304 -18.14 18.97 -6.14
N ILE A 305 -18.88 17.94 -5.75
CA ILE A 305 -18.71 17.23 -4.48
C ILE A 305 -18.38 15.77 -4.74
N LEU A 306 -17.45 15.23 -3.96
CA LEU A 306 -17.13 13.81 -3.94
C LEU A 306 -17.68 13.21 -2.66
N LEU A 307 -18.47 12.15 -2.78
CA LEU A 307 -18.96 11.38 -1.65
C LEU A 307 -18.22 10.06 -1.60
N PHE A 308 -17.51 9.83 -0.50
CA PHE A 308 -16.86 8.57 -0.20
C PHE A 308 -17.63 7.86 0.91
N ASP A 309 -17.62 6.54 0.84
CA ASP A 309 -18.01 5.72 1.97
C ASP A 309 -17.00 5.93 3.09
N ALA A 310 -17.44 6.46 4.24
CA ALA A 310 -16.55 6.67 5.37
C ALA A 310 -16.05 5.36 5.97
N ASP A 311 -16.62 4.20 5.59
CA ASP A 311 -16.28 2.85 6.03
C ASP A 311 -15.44 2.01 5.07
N SER A 312 -15.36 2.32 3.78
CA SER A 312 -14.41 1.67 2.85
C SER A 312 -13.43 2.65 2.22
N GLY A 313 -13.71 3.95 2.30
CA GLY A 313 -12.99 4.97 1.54
C GLY A 313 -13.32 4.94 0.04
N ALA A 314 -14.16 4.01 -0.43
CA ALA A 314 -14.52 3.93 -1.83
C ALA A 314 -15.30 5.19 -2.24
N LEU A 315 -14.94 5.74 -3.40
CA LEU A 315 -15.71 6.83 -4.00
C LEU A 315 -17.07 6.28 -4.45
N LEU A 316 -18.14 6.74 -3.79
CA LEU A 316 -19.52 6.33 -4.08
C LEU A 316 -20.04 7.09 -5.29
N THR A 317 -19.91 8.41 -5.28
CA THR A 317 -20.33 9.26 -6.40
C THR A 317 -19.56 10.56 -6.46
N ARG A 318 -19.61 11.18 -7.65
CA ARG A 318 -19.19 12.56 -7.91
C ARG A 318 -20.43 13.29 -8.41
N GLU A 319 -20.83 14.35 -7.72
CA GLU A 319 -22.04 15.08 -8.05
C GLU A 319 -21.76 16.57 -8.19
N ARG A 320 -22.62 17.26 -8.94
CA ARG A 320 -22.60 18.72 -8.93
C ARG A 320 -23.35 19.22 -7.70
N GLN A 321 -22.83 20.26 -7.07
CA GLN A 321 -23.46 20.91 -5.92
C GLN A 321 -24.88 21.41 -6.25
N ASP A 322 -25.11 21.86 -7.49
CA ASP A 322 -26.41 22.36 -7.95
C ASP A 322 -27.42 21.27 -8.33
N ALA A 323 -27.05 19.99 -8.26
CA ALA A 323 -28.00 18.89 -8.44
C ALA A 323 -29.02 18.81 -7.28
N GLY A 324 -28.68 19.38 -6.12
CA GLY A 324 -29.56 19.53 -4.95
C GLY A 324 -29.80 18.25 -4.14
N ALA A 325 -29.61 17.07 -4.70
CA ALA A 325 -29.74 15.81 -3.97
C ALA A 325 -28.93 14.66 -4.59
N THR A 326 -28.57 13.67 -3.77
CA THR A 326 -28.07 12.36 -4.24
C THR A 326 -28.47 11.23 -3.31
N THR A 327 -28.19 10.00 -3.75
CA THR A 327 -28.38 8.80 -2.95
C THR A 327 -27.04 8.10 -2.72
N ALA A 328 -26.84 7.57 -1.51
CA ALA A 328 -25.61 6.88 -1.14
C ALA A 328 -25.91 5.56 -0.43
N SER A 329 -25.25 4.48 -0.83
CA SER A 329 -25.36 3.15 -0.20
C SER A 329 -24.36 2.97 0.95
N ALA A 330 -24.35 3.92 1.90
CA ALA A 330 -23.52 3.88 3.11
C ALA A 330 -24.18 4.70 4.22
N GLU A 331 -23.98 4.32 5.49
CA GLU A 331 -24.47 5.09 6.64
C GLU A 331 -23.61 6.31 6.94
N ARG A 332 -22.29 6.15 6.86
CA ARG A 332 -21.31 7.18 7.20
C ARG A 332 -20.57 7.59 5.93
N LEU A 333 -20.41 8.88 5.72
CA LEU A 333 -19.89 9.46 4.50
C LEU A 333 -18.74 10.41 4.80
N VAL A 334 -17.75 10.44 3.91
CA VAL A 334 -16.76 11.52 3.83
C VAL A 334 -17.10 12.34 2.60
N ILE A 335 -17.30 13.64 2.80
CA ILE A 335 -17.60 14.57 1.72
C ILE A 335 -16.38 15.44 1.50
N LEU A 336 -15.96 15.56 0.24
CA LEU A 336 -14.89 16.44 -0.17
C LEU A 336 -15.42 17.45 -1.21
N SER A 337 -15.20 18.73 -0.96
CA SER A 337 -15.55 19.84 -1.86
C SER A 337 -14.46 20.88 -1.90
N ARG A 338 -14.40 21.67 -2.96
CA ARG A 338 -13.57 22.89 -3.00
C ARG A 338 -14.22 24.05 -2.25
N GLY A 339 -15.56 24.10 -2.24
CA GLY A 339 -16.32 25.12 -1.50
C GLY A 339 -16.45 24.77 -0.03
N ALA A 340 -16.56 25.78 0.83
CA ALA A 340 -16.92 25.58 2.22
C ALA A 340 -18.39 25.15 2.35
N PHE A 341 -18.63 24.21 3.27
CA PHE A 341 -19.94 23.66 3.56
C PHE A 341 -20.02 23.24 5.02
N SER A 342 -21.22 22.93 5.47
CA SER A 342 -21.49 22.40 6.81
C SER A 342 -22.41 21.19 6.74
N SER A 343 -22.27 20.29 7.70
CA SER A 343 -23.16 19.13 7.89
C SER A 343 -23.70 19.11 9.32
N PRO A 344 -24.92 18.62 9.56
CA PRO A 344 -25.50 18.53 10.89
C PRO A 344 -24.67 17.71 11.89
N SER A 345 -24.12 16.56 11.48
CA SER A 345 -23.36 15.69 12.39
C SER A 345 -21.96 16.21 12.76
N PHE A 346 -21.31 16.95 11.86
CA PHE A 346 -19.92 17.38 12.04
C PHE A 346 -19.76 18.87 12.31
N GLY A 347 -20.72 19.68 11.87
CA GLY A 347 -20.59 21.14 11.81
C GLY A 347 -19.88 21.61 10.54
N PRO A 348 -19.17 22.76 10.59
CA PRO A 348 -18.43 23.30 9.45
C PRO A 348 -17.34 22.35 8.97
N ALA A 349 -17.22 22.18 7.65
CA ALA A 349 -16.15 21.40 7.04
C ALA A 349 -14.78 22.02 7.34
N ILE A 350 -13.80 21.18 7.66
CA ILE A 350 -12.44 21.59 7.97
C ILE A 350 -11.56 21.54 6.72
N PRO A 351 -10.43 22.27 6.67
CA PRO A 351 -9.42 22.08 5.62
C PRO A 351 -8.97 20.62 5.55
N ALA A 352 -8.83 20.09 4.33
CA ALA A 352 -8.19 18.80 4.11
C ALA A 352 -6.64 18.96 4.15
N GLU A 353 -5.90 17.85 3.97
CA GLU A 353 -4.43 17.87 3.80
C GLU A 353 -4.00 18.84 2.70
N ASP A 354 -4.74 18.88 1.59
CA ASP A 354 -4.66 20.00 0.65
C ASP A 354 -5.64 21.12 1.09
N PRO A 355 -5.12 22.29 1.52
CA PRO A 355 -5.94 23.36 2.08
C PRO A 355 -6.87 24.03 1.07
N ASP A 356 -6.72 23.77 -0.24
CA ASP A 356 -7.65 24.21 -1.29
C ASP A 356 -9.02 23.51 -1.19
N PHE A 357 -9.11 22.43 -0.41
CA PHE A 357 -10.32 21.64 -0.26
C PHE A 357 -10.83 21.60 1.18
N ARG A 358 -12.09 21.22 1.31
CA ARG A 358 -12.83 21.11 2.58
C ARG A 358 -13.40 19.71 2.71
N VAL A 359 -13.28 19.14 3.90
CA VAL A 359 -13.72 17.80 4.23
C VAL A 359 -14.62 17.79 5.48
N ALA A 360 -15.66 16.98 5.45
CA ALA A 360 -16.50 16.70 6.62
C ALA A 360 -17.03 15.26 6.59
N TRP A 361 -17.40 14.76 7.78
CA TRP A 361 -18.02 13.46 7.94
C TRP A 361 -19.52 13.63 8.16
N ALA A 362 -20.33 13.10 7.26
CA ALA A 362 -21.79 13.17 7.34
C ALA A 362 -22.40 11.79 7.62
N VAL A 363 -23.64 11.81 8.09
CA VAL A 363 -24.50 10.63 8.16
C VAL A 363 -25.50 10.66 7.00
N ASN A 364 -25.90 9.49 6.53
CA ASN A 364 -26.96 9.39 5.53
C ASN A 364 -28.28 9.98 6.05
N GLY A 365 -29.04 10.65 5.20
CA GLY A 365 -30.27 11.36 5.56
C GLY A 365 -30.06 12.84 5.90
N GLU A 366 -28.82 13.33 5.84
CA GLU A 366 -28.48 14.72 6.13
C GLU A 366 -28.53 15.63 4.89
N THR A 367 -28.82 16.90 5.13
CA THR A 367 -28.72 17.98 4.13
C THR A 367 -27.47 18.80 4.41
N LEU A 368 -26.61 18.96 3.40
CA LEU A 368 -25.45 19.85 3.46
C LEU A 368 -25.86 21.29 3.13
N GLU A 369 -25.27 22.25 3.83
CA GLU A 369 -25.46 23.68 3.55
C GLU A 369 -24.12 24.31 3.13
N PHE A 370 -24.11 24.96 1.97
CA PHE A 370 -22.95 25.66 1.40
C PHE A 370 -23.01 27.16 1.68
N GLU A 371 -21.86 27.84 1.68
CA GLU A 371 -21.77 29.29 1.93
C GLU A 371 -22.57 30.13 0.93
N ASP A 372 -22.76 29.64 -0.29
CA ASP A 372 -23.57 30.29 -1.33
C ASP A 372 -25.10 30.09 -1.13
N GLY A 373 -25.50 29.46 -0.04
CA GLY A 373 -26.89 29.17 0.32
C GLY A 373 -27.48 27.95 -0.38
N GLN A 374 -26.71 27.23 -1.20
CA GLN A 374 -27.17 25.98 -1.81
C GLN A 374 -27.32 24.89 -0.74
N ARG A 375 -28.32 24.05 -0.94
CA ARG A 375 -28.60 22.86 -0.12
C ARG A 375 -28.44 21.61 -0.94
N PHE A 376 -27.85 20.59 -0.33
CA PHE A 376 -27.62 19.32 -0.99
C PHE A 376 -28.04 18.15 -0.09
N ASP A 377 -29.13 17.48 -0.47
CA ASP A 377 -29.73 16.38 0.30
C ASP A 377 -29.03 15.04 0.01
N ILE A 378 -28.70 14.30 1.06
CA ILE A 378 -28.16 12.94 0.93
C ILE A 378 -29.17 11.96 1.52
N SER A 379 -29.59 10.98 0.73
CA SER A 379 -30.59 10.01 1.15
C SER A 379 -30.19 8.56 0.86
N ALA A 380 -30.86 7.62 1.53
CA ALA A 380 -30.71 6.21 1.22
C ALA A 380 -31.24 5.92 -0.20
N PRO A 381 -30.71 4.90 -0.89
CA PRO A 381 -31.17 4.57 -2.23
C PRO A 381 -32.66 4.22 -2.24
N GLU A 382 -33.39 4.70 -3.26
CA GLU A 382 -34.78 4.27 -3.50
C GLU A 382 -34.85 2.81 -3.97
N GLU A 383 -33.85 2.36 -4.73
CA GLU A 383 -33.77 0.99 -5.24
C GLU A 383 -33.27 0.00 -4.20
N ALA A 384 -33.60 -1.28 -4.40
CA ALA A 384 -33.10 -2.39 -3.59
C ALA A 384 -31.57 -2.35 -3.48
N SER A 385 -31.03 -2.37 -2.26
CA SER A 385 -29.61 -2.15 -1.96
C SER A 385 -29.18 -2.86 -0.68
N ILE A 386 -27.90 -3.21 -0.57
CA ILE A 386 -27.28 -3.83 0.60
C ILE A 386 -25.99 -3.07 0.92
N TRP A 387 -25.74 -2.80 2.20
CA TRP A 387 -24.47 -2.24 2.68
C TRP A 387 -24.16 -2.73 4.09
N LEU A 388 -22.94 -2.45 4.55
CA LEU A 388 -22.44 -2.87 5.86
C LEU A 388 -22.27 -1.64 6.75
N ASP A 389 -22.74 -1.75 7.99
CA ASP A 389 -22.52 -0.73 9.02
C ASP A 389 -21.73 -1.35 10.16
N ALA A 390 -20.43 -1.12 10.17
CA ALA A 390 -19.51 -1.64 11.18
C ALA A 390 -18.29 -0.73 11.35
N ARG A 391 -17.73 -0.69 12.55
CA ARG A 391 -16.50 0.07 12.82
C ARG A 391 -15.29 -0.67 12.27
N SER A 392 -14.34 0.09 11.72
CA SER A 392 -13.05 -0.43 11.26
C SER A 392 -12.12 -0.69 12.45
N LEU A 393 -11.65 -1.93 12.61
CA LEU A 393 -10.56 -2.29 13.51
C LEU A 393 -9.19 -1.94 12.90
N ALA A 394 -9.06 -2.14 11.60
CA ALA A 394 -7.82 -1.96 10.88
C ALA A 394 -8.09 -1.68 9.40
N SER A 395 -7.07 -1.26 8.66
CA SER A 395 -7.19 -1.00 7.22
C SER A 395 -5.93 -1.42 6.46
N ASP A 396 -6.11 -2.15 5.36
CA ASP A 396 -5.14 -2.40 4.30
C ASP A 396 -5.56 -1.52 3.11
N GLY A 397 -5.15 -0.24 3.19
CA GLY A 397 -5.65 0.80 2.30
C GLY A 397 -7.17 1.03 2.41
N SER A 398 -7.94 0.74 1.34
CA SER A 398 -9.41 0.88 1.25
C SER A 398 -10.12 -0.32 1.89
N ARG A 399 -9.42 -1.46 1.96
CA ARG A 399 -9.97 -2.68 2.53
C ARG A 399 -9.90 -2.56 4.04
N ARG A 400 -11.07 -2.60 4.67
CA ARG A 400 -11.16 -2.50 6.12
C ARG A 400 -11.38 -3.86 6.73
N LEU A 401 -10.71 -4.08 7.84
CA LEU A 401 -11.02 -5.15 8.75
C LEU A 401 -12.05 -4.63 9.74
N LEU A 402 -13.30 -5.07 9.60
CA LEU A 402 -14.42 -4.61 10.41
C LEU A 402 -14.54 -5.42 11.70
N SER A 403 -15.08 -4.78 12.75
CA SER A 403 -15.39 -5.44 14.01
C SER A 403 -16.62 -6.34 13.90
N CYS A 404 -16.78 -7.26 14.86
CA CYS A 404 -17.97 -8.11 14.94
C CYS A 404 -19.23 -7.39 15.47
N GLU A 405 -19.13 -6.13 15.87
CA GLU A 405 -20.23 -5.33 16.47
C GLU A 405 -21.03 -4.52 15.43
N GLY A 406 -20.98 -4.94 14.16
CA GLY A 406 -21.70 -4.31 13.05
C GLY A 406 -23.02 -4.98 12.69
N ALA A 407 -23.60 -4.50 11.59
CA ALA A 407 -24.80 -5.05 10.99
C ALA A 407 -24.74 -5.02 9.45
N VAL A 408 -25.48 -5.93 8.84
CA VAL A 408 -25.88 -5.85 7.43
C VAL A 408 -27.16 -5.03 7.35
N VAL A 409 -27.18 -4.01 6.50
CA VAL A 409 -28.38 -3.20 6.24
C VAL A 409 -28.86 -3.48 4.83
N VAL A 410 -30.16 -3.72 4.71
CA VAL A 410 -30.82 -4.06 3.44
C VAL A 410 -32.01 -3.13 3.23
N LYS A 411 -32.07 -2.50 2.05
CA LYS A 411 -33.22 -1.75 1.55
C LYS A 411 -33.93 -2.58 0.49
N LEU A 412 -35.24 -2.78 0.61
CA LEU A 412 -36.09 -3.46 -0.37
C LEU A 412 -37.40 -2.70 -0.56
N ASP A 413 -37.96 -2.79 -1.76
CA ASP A 413 -39.35 -2.40 -2.00
C ASP A 413 -40.28 -3.54 -1.55
N ALA A 414 -41.11 -3.27 -0.54
CA ALA A 414 -42.05 -4.25 0.01
C ALA A 414 -43.12 -4.72 -1.00
N GLU A 415 -43.42 -3.92 -2.03
CA GLU A 415 -44.37 -4.28 -3.09
C GLU A 415 -43.78 -5.28 -4.09
N ILE A 416 -42.44 -5.41 -4.14
CA ILE A 416 -41.71 -6.28 -5.06
C ILE A 416 -41.24 -7.50 -4.28
N GLY A 417 -41.82 -8.66 -4.54
CA GLY A 417 -41.46 -9.95 -3.92
C GLY A 417 -41.83 -10.10 -2.45
N GLY A 418 -42.46 -9.09 -1.83
CA GLY A 418 -42.92 -9.09 -0.44
C GLY A 418 -41.89 -8.54 0.56
N ARG A 419 -42.28 -8.47 1.84
CA ARG A 419 -41.49 -7.85 2.93
C ARG A 419 -40.36 -8.72 3.48
N SER A 420 -40.37 -10.02 3.22
CA SER A 420 -39.41 -10.96 3.80
C SER A 420 -38.46 -11.53 2.73
N ARG A 421 -37.20 -11.72 3.10
CA ARG A 421 -36.13 -12.32 2.27
C ARG A 421 -35.24 -13.21 3.12
N ILE A 422 -34.40 -14.00 2.46
CA ILE A 422 -33.34 -14.77 3.10
C ILE A 422 -32.01 -14.06 2.85
N LEU A 423 -31.28 -13.74 3.92
CA LEU A 423 -29.89 -13.32 3.88
C LEU A 423 -28.99 -14.55 4.04
N ARG A 424 -28.03 -14.73 3.13
CA ARG A 424 -27.00 -15.76 3.17
C ARG A 424 -25.64 -15.11 3.45
N ALA A 425 -24.99 -15.46 4.54
CA ALA A 425 -23.60 -15.13 4.81
C ALA A 425 -22.70 -16.31 4.43
N THR A 426 -21.65 -16.06 3.65
CA THR A 426 -20.65 -17.04 3.20
C THR A 426 -19.27 -16.61 3.67
N PHE A 427 -18.56 -17.50 4.37
CA PHE A 427 -17.19 -17.29 4.84
C PHE A 427 -16.47 -18.65 4.87
N GLY A 428 -15.35 -18.75 4.14
CA GLY A 428 -14.73 -20.03 3.81
C GLY A 428 -15.72 -21.02 3.19
N ASN A 429 -15.75 -22.24 3.71
CA ASN A 429 -16.69 -23.28 3.28
C ASN A 429 -18.05 -23.23 4.02
N MET A 430 -18.21 -22.32 4.98
CA MET A 430 -19.43 -22.21 5.79
C MET A 430 -20.44 -21.25 5.17
N ARG A 431 -21.72 -21.59 5.37
CA ARG A 431 -22.86 -20.77 4.96
C ARG A 431 -23.87 -20.69 6.09
N ARG A 432 -24.38 -19.50 6.34
CA ARG A 432 -25.45 -19.25 7.32
C ARG A 432 -26.61 -18.50 6.67
N PHE A 433 -27.83 -18.91 7.01
CA PHE A 433 -29.06 -18.34 6.47
C PHE A 433 -29.88 -17.71 7.60
N ARG A 434 -30.41 -16.52 7.34
CA ARG A 434 -31.34 -15.81 8.22
C ARG A 434 -32.48 -15.22 7.41
N GLU A 435 -33.68 -15.34 7.92
CA GLU A 435 -34.81 -14.59 7.38
C GLU A 435 -34.72 -13.14 7.87
N ILE A 436 -34.93 -12.19 6.95
CA ILE A 436 -34.98 -10.76 7.21
C ILE A 436 -36.35 -10.23 6.77
N THR A 437 -36.90 -9.29 7.52
CA THR A 437 -38.19 -8.63 7.19
C THR A 437 -38.02 -7.13 7.26
N VAL A 438 -38.41 -6.42 6.20
CA VAL A 438 -38.26 -4.96 6.13
C VAL A 438 -39.38 -4.20 6.86
N ASN A 439 -39.01 -3.10 7.51
CA ASN A 439 -39.90 -2.17 8.20
C ASN A 439 -40.81 -1.38 7.21
N SER A 440 -41.54 -0.38 7.71
CA SER A 440 -42.42 0.47 6.87
C SER A 440 -41.66 1.31 5.84
N GLU A 441 -40.38 1.58 6.09
CA GLU A 441 -39.50 2.31 5.18
C GLU A 441 -38.77 1.36 4.21
N GLY A 442 -39.06 0.05 4.24
CA GLY A 442 -38.38 -0.92 3.40
C GLY A 442 -36.96 -1.26 3.86
N ILE A 443 -36.60 -1.00 5.12
CA ILE A 443 -35.26 -1.26 5.68
C ILE A 443 -35.31 -2.46 6.63
N ALA A 444 -34.33 -3.36 6.50
CA ALA A 444 -34.02 -4.40 7.48
C ALA A 444 -32.57 -4.26 7.94
N ARG A 445 -32.33 -4.38 9.25
CA ARG A 445 -31.00 -4.33 9.85
C ARG A 445 -30.77 -5.62 10.61
N LEU A 446 -29.72 -6.36 10.25
CA LEU A 446 -29.36 -7.63 10.88
C LEU A 446 -27.96 -7.55 11.50
N PRO A 447 -27.83 -7.65 12.83
CA PRO A 447 -26.54 -7.70 13.50
C PRO A 447 -25.64 -8.86 13.03
N PHE A 448 -24.33 -8.64 13.00
CA PHE A 448 -23.34 -9.68 12.72
C PHE A 448 -23.37 -10.83 13.73
N THR A 449 -23.78 -10.56 14.97
CA THR A 449 -23.99 -11.56 16.03
C THR A 449 -25.02 -12.61 15.63
N ASP A 450 -26.08 -12.23 14.90
CA ASP A 450 -27.15 -13.15 14.49
C ASP A 450 -26.70 -14.08 13.37
N LEU A 451 -25.68 -13.64 12.62
CA LEU A 451 -24.93 -14.42 11.64
C LEU A 451 -23.79 -15.22 12.29
N GLY A 452 -23.68 -15.19 13.63
CA GLY A 452 -22.73 -15.89 14.48
C GLY A 452 -21.27 -15.47 14.27
N LEU A 453 -21.05 -14.22 13.86
CA LEU A 453 -19.71 -13.63 13.74
C LEU A 453 -19.17 -13.13 15.10
N ALA A 454 -19.91 -13.34 16.19
CA ALA A 454 -19.46 -13.10 17.55
C ALA A 454 -18.52 -14.20 18.08
N ILE A 455 -18.45 -15.35 17.40
CA ILE A 455 -17.55 -16.44 17.77
C ILE A 455 -16.16 -16.09 17.25
N ALA A 456 -15.15 -16.15 18.13
CA ALA A 456 -13.77 -15.83 17.79
C ALA A 456 -13.24 -16.75 16.67
N ASP A 457 -12.70 -16.12 15.61
CA ASP A 457 -12.12 -16.80 14.46
C ASP A 457 -11.05 -15.91 13.80
N ALA A 458 -10.36 -16.44 12.79
CA ALA A 458 -9.42 -15.71 11.96
C ALA A 458 -10.11 -14.59 11.14
N PRO A 459 -9.45 -13.43 10.94
CA PRO A 459 -9.82 -12.43 9.94
C PRO A 459 -10.01 -13.07 8.57
N GLN A 460 -11.16 -12.85 7.95
CA GLN A 460 -11.48 -13.41 6.64
C GLN A 460 -12.47 -12.53 5.89
N LYS A 461 -12.52 -12.71 4.57
CA LYS A 461 -13.50 -12.05 3.71
C LYS A 461 -14.85 -12.77 3.81
N ILE A 462 -15.89 -12.02 4.14
CA ILE A 462 -17.26 -12.50 4.30
C ILE A 462 -18.13 -11.87 3.20
N ARG A 463 -18.91 -12.71 2.50
CA ARG A 463 -19.89 -12.27 1.50
C ARG A 463 -21.30 -12.43 2.06
N PHE A 464 -22.10 -11.38 1.93
CA PHE A 464 -23.51 -11.32 2.30
C PHE A 464 -24.35 -11.23 1.03
N ASP A 465 -25.27 -12.17 0.85
CA ASP A 465 -26.18 -12.21 -0.29
C ASP A 465 -27.64 -12.14 0.18
N VAL A 466 -28.44 -11.22 -0.36
CA VAL A 466 -29.89 -11.28 -0.24
C VAL A 466 -30.40 -12.17 -1.37
N LEU A 467 -31.05 -13.29 -1.03
CA LEU A 467 -31.55 -14.23 -2.02
C LEU A 467 -32.81 -13.71 -2.72
N ALA A 468 -32.97 -14.11 -3.97
CA ALA A 468 -34.14 -13.76 -4.77
C ALA A 468 -35.46 -14.18 -4.06
N PRO A 469 -36.55 -13.41 -4.21
CA PRO A 469 -37.84 -13.76 -3.59
C PRO A 469 -38.31 -15.15 -4.02
N GLY A 470 -38.73 -15.97 -3.05
CA GLY A 470 -39.15 -17.35 -3.27
C GLY A 470 -38.01 -18.37 -3.41
N ALA A 471 -36.74 -17.96 -3.24
CA ALA A 471 -35.63 -18.90 -3.15
C ALA A 471 -35.74 -19.74 -1.88
N ALA A 472 -35.42 -21.03 -1.98
CA ALA A 472 -35.11 -21.83 -0.80
C ALA A 472 -33.80 -21.32 -0.20
N GLY A 473 -33.62 -21.47 1.12
CA GLY A 473 -32.36 -21.16 1.80
C GLY A 473 -31.24 -22.14 1.43
N ASP A 474 -30.89 -22.20 0.14
CA ASP A 474 -29.96 -23.14 -0.43
C ASP A 474 -28.64 -22.49 -0.88
N ALA A 475 -27.62 -23.32 -1.01
CA ALA A 475 -26.26 -22.93 -1.37
C ALA A 475 -26.13 -22.30 -2.78
N ALA A 476 -26.96 -22.76 -3.70
CA ALA A 476 -26.96 -22.46 -5.12
C ALA A 476 -27.90 -21.30 -5.46
N ALA A 477 -28.73 -20.87 -4.50
CA ALA A 477 -29.78 -19.89 -4.71
C ALA A 477 -29.22 -18.58 -5.24
N ARG A 478 -29.96 -17.99 -6.18
CA ARG A 478 -29.62 -16.74 -6.83
C ARG A 478 -29.60 -15.60 -5.82
N ALA A 479 -28.49 -14.90 -5.76
CA ALA A 479 -28.37 -13.63 -5.05
C ALA A 479 -28.97 -12.50 -5.89
N GLU A 480 -29.79 -11.66 -5.27
CA GLU A 480 -30.31 -10.43 -5.85
C GLU A 480 -29.40 -9.25 -5.50
N LEU A 481 -28.92 -9.20 -4.25
CA LEU A 481 -28.01 -8.18 -3.75
C LEU A 481 -26.81 -8.86 -3.08
N SER A 482 -25.62 -8.32 -3.25
CA SER A 482 -24.40 -8.82 -2.63
C SER A 482 -23.52 -7.67 -2.10
N ALA A 483 -22.94 -7.89 -0.93
CA ALA A 483 -21.87 -7.08 -0.36
C ALA A 483 -20.80 -7.99 0.25
N ALA A 484 -19.52 -7.58 0.22
CA ALA A 484 -18.45 -8.33 0.87
C ALA A 484 -17.45 -7.42 1.59
N ALA A 485 -16.96 -7.86 2.75
CA ALA A 485 -15.91 -7.16 3.51
C ALA A 485 -15.06 -8.13 4.33
N TRP A 486 -13.88 -7.66 4.75
CA TRP A 486 -13.07 -8.35 5.74
C TRP A 486 -13.63 -8.08 7.13
N ILE A 487 -13.87 -9.13 7.90
CA ILE A 487 -14.38 -9.05 9.27
C ILE A 487 -13.45 -9.88 10.14
N TRP A 488 -13.19 -9.40 11.37
CA TRP A 488 -12.51 -10.19 12.40
C TRP A 488 -13.55 -10.76 13.38
N PRO A 489 -13.97 -12.04 13.22
CA PRO A 489 -15.01 -12.60 14.06
C PRO A 489 -14.58 -12.69 15.52
N GLY A 490 -15.51 -12.39 16.43
CA GLY A 490 -15.30 -12.35 17.88
C GLY A 490 -14.42 -11.21 18.39
N VAL A 491 -13.99 -10.28 17.51
CA VAL A 491 -13.27 -9.07 17.91
C VAL A 491 -14.21 -7.88 17.86
N ALA A 492 -14.60 -7.44 19.05
CA ALA A 492 -15.37 -6.23 19.28
C ALA A 492 -14.53 -4.98 18.94
N ARG A 493 -15.16 -3.81 19.05
CA ARG A 493 -14.47 -2.54 18.92
C ARG A 493 -13.25 -2.48 19.87
N ILE A 494 -12.10 -2.08 19.32
CA ILE A 494 -10.90 -1.81 20.11
C ILE A 494 -10.91 -0.32 20.45
N ASP A 495 -11.32 0.01 21.68
CA ASP A 495 -11.24 1.36 22.22
C ASP A 495 -9.97 1.51 23.08
N GLY A 496 -9.18 2.55 22.83
CA GLY A 496 -7.92 2.77 23.54
C GLY A 496 -6.76 1.88 23.06
N ASP A 497 -5.71 1.82 23.88
CA ASP A 497 -4.55 0.94 23.68
C ASP A 497 -4.82 -0.43 24.35
N PRO A 498 -5.08 -1.51 23.58
CA PRO A 498 -5.39 -2.81 24.14
C PRO A 498 -4.15 -3.44 24.77
N ALA A 499 -4.29 -3.99 25.98
CA ALA A 499 -3.20 -4.71 26.63
C ALA A 499 -2.78 -5.96 25.85
N VAL A 500 -3.75 -6.68 25.25
CA VAL A 500 -3.53 -7.89 24.44
C VAL A 500 -4.61 -7.96 23.35
N LEU A 501 -4.20 -8.19 22.11
CA LEU A 501 -5.04 -8.54 20.97
C LEU A 501 -5.06 -10.06 20.76
N PRO A 502 -6.18 -10.63 20.28
CA PRO A 502 -6.21 -12.05 19.96
C PRO A 502 -5.22 -12.37 18.83
N ARG A 503 -4.53 -13.51 18.92
CA ARG A 503 -3.68 -14.02 17.85
C ARG A 503 -4.54 -14.82 16.87
N PRO A 504 -4.77 -14.35 15.63
CA PRO A 504 -5.59 -15.09 14.69
C PRO A 504 -4.83 -16.31 14.13
N ALA A 505 -5.56 -17.37 13.77
CA ALA A 505 -4.96 -18.61 13.26
C ALA A 505 -4.21 -18.42 11.93
N ASN A 506 -4.59 -17.41 11.15
CA ASN A 506 -3.96 -17.06 9.89
C ASN A 506 -2.99 -15.86 9.98
N PHE A 507 -2.47 -15.59 11.17
CA PHE A 507 -1.44 -14.57 11.41
C PHE A 507 -0.16 -14.86 10.64
N LEU A 508 0.41 -13.83 10.00
CA LEU A 508 1.68 -13.88 9.29
C LEU A 508 2.70 -12.93 9.95
N PRO A 509 3.64 -13.43 10.76
CA PRO A 509 4.65 -12.61 11.44
C PRO A 509 5.48 -11.73 10.48
N ALA A 510 5.90 -12.30 9.35
CA ALA A 510 6.68 -11.60 8.32
C ALA A 510 5.98 -10.38 7.69
N HIS A 511 4.66 -10.36 7.77
CA HIS A 511 3.78 -9.31 7.24
C HIS A 511 3.18 -8.42 8.34
N SER A 512 3.62 -8.59 9.59
CA SER A 512 3.10 -7.87 10.75
C SER A 512 4.15 -6.96 11.36
N ALA A 513 3.75 -5.77 11.82
CA ALA A 513 4.60 -4.68 12.34
C ALA A 513 4.20 -4.21 13.72
N GLY A 514 5.17 -3.87 14.57
CA GLY A 514 4.88 -3.30 15.89
C GLY A 514 4.02 -4.20 16.77
N LEU A 515 3.99 -5.51 16.49
CA LEU A 515 3.26 -6.53 17.25
C LEU A 515 4.25 -7.61 17.69
N ARG A 516 4.13 -8.02 18.95
CA ARG A 516 4.92 -9.09 19.56
C ARG A 516 4.00 -10.21 20.02
N GLU A 517 4.33 -11.44 19.63
CA GLU A 517 3.61 -12.61 20.08
C GLU A 517 3.95 -12.94 21.55
N THR A 518 2.91 -13.24 22.33
CA THR A 518 2.98 -13.66 23.72
C THR A 518 2.07 -14.87 23.94
N PRO A 519 2.22 -15.63 25.04
CA PRO A 519 1.31 -16.75 25.34
C PRO A 519 -0.17 -16.35 25.45
N GLY A 520 -0.46 -15.07 25.75
CA GLY A 520 -1.83 -14.55 25.85
C GLY A 520 -2.42 -14.00 24.54
N GLY A 521 -1.60 -13.85 23.49
CA GLY A 521 -2.00 -13.19 22.24
C GLY A 521 -0.93 -12.24 21.70
N LEU A 522 -1.33 -11.31 20.85
CA LEU A 522 -0.48 -10.28 20.27
C LEU A 522 -0.47 -9.04 21.18
N VAL A 523 0.70 -8.49 21.47
CA VAL A 523 0.85 -7.25 22.25
C VAL A 523 1.54 -6.22 21.37
N VAL A 524 1.17 -4.96 21.48
CA VAL A 524 1.85 -3.89 20.75
C VAL A 524 3.27 -3.72 21.29
N ASP A 525 4.26 -3.70 20.40
CA ASP A 525 5.66 -3.45 20.78
C ASP A 525 5.94 -1.95 20.80
N ASP A 526 5.94 -1.38 22.00
CA ASP A 526 6.22 0.04 22.25
C ASP A 526 7.62 0.49 21.82
N ARG A 527 8.55 -0.46 21.64
CA ARG A 527 9.92 -0.21 21.19
C ARG A 527 10.07 -0.33 19.68
N ALA A 528 9.03 -0.76 18.98
CA ALA A 528 9.06 -0.85 17.53
C ALA A 528 8.96 0.55 16.93
N ASP A 529 9.83 0.84 15.97
CA ASP A 529 9.84 2.08 15.19
C ASP A 529 8.82 2.00 14.06
N VAL A 530 7.55 1.85 14.44
CA VAL A 530 6.41 1.72 13.52
C VAL A 530 5.33 2.69 13.98
N GLU A 531 4.87 3.55 13.07
CA GLU A 531 3.79 4.51 13.35
C GLU A 531 2.49 3.81 13.77
N THR A 532 2.05 2.85 12.95
CA THR A 532 0.81 2.11 13.16
C THR A 532 1.13 0.62 13.16
N PRO A 533 0.80 -0.14 14.22
CA PRO A 533 1.00 -1.58 14.22
C PRO A 533 0.28 -2.25 13.04
N ILE A 534 0.93 -3.16 12.34
CA ILE A 534 0.39 -3.85 11.16
C ILE A 534 0.10 -5.30 11.53
N LEU A 535 -1.10 -5.76 11.20
CA LEU A 535 -1.51 -7.16 11.28
C LEU A 535 -1.47 -7.79 9.88
N GLY A 536 -0.49 -8.65 9.66
CA GLY A 536 -0.38 -9.49 8.47
C GLY A 536 -1.24 -10.75 8.60
N VAL A 537 -2.11 -11.01 7.63
CA VAL A 537 -2.94 -12.24 7.56
C VAL A 537 -2.94 -12.86 6.17
N SER A 538 -3.16 -14.18 6.09
CA SER A 538 -3.38 -14.91 4.84
C SER A 538 -4.80 -15.50 4.80
N SER A 539 -5.54 -15.29 3.72
CA SER A 539 -6.84 -15.95 3.50
C SER A 539 -7.03 -16.25 2.02
N ASP A 540 -7.40 -17.48 1.68
CA ASP A 540 -7.65 -17.93 0.30
C ASP A 540 -6.51 -17.61 -0.68
N GLY A 541 -5.25 -17.71 -0.22
CA GLY A 541 -4.05 -17.40 -1.02
C GLY A 541 -3.74 -15.91 -1.16
N GLU A 542 -4.52 -15.03 -0.53
CA GLU A 542 -4.32 -13.59 -0.51
C GLU A 542 -3.68 -13.15 0.82
N ILE A 543 -2.53 -12.46 0.74
CA ILE A 543 -1.86 -11.86 1.91
C ILE A 543 -2.35 -10.42 2.07
N ARG A 544 -2.68 -10.03 3.30
CA ARG A 544 -3.18 -8.70 3.65
C ARG A 544 -2.44 -8.12 4.85
N GLU A 545 -2.12 -6.83 4.78
CA GLU A 545 -1.37 -6.09 5.81
C GLU A 545 -2.26 -4.98 6.37
N PHE A 546 -3.00 -5.28 7.44
CA PHE A 546 -3.95 -4.36 8.03
C PHE A 546 -3.28 -3.47 9.09
N GLY A 547 -3.15 -2.17 8.84
CA GLY A 547 -2.75 -1.18 9.86
C GLY A 547 -3.85 -1.02 10.91
N LEU A 548 -3.55 -1.43 12.15
CA LEU A 548 -4.46 -1.43 13.29
C LEU A 548 -4.75 0.00 13.77
N ARG A 549 -6.04 0.35 13.88
CA ARG A 549 -6.45 1.65 14.41
C ARG A 549 -6.54 1.56 15.93
N LEU A 550 -5.47 1.97 16.59
CA LEU A 550 -5.36 1.97 18.05
C LEU A 550 -5.28 3.43 18.54
N ASP A 551 -6.06 3.76 19.56
CA ASP A 551 -6.07 5.08 20.19
C ASP A 551 -4.88 5.21 21.14
N ARG A 552 -3.68 5.27 20.56
CA ARG A 552 -2.41 5.27 21.29
C ARG A 552 -1.90 6.67 21.57
N GLU A 553 -1.07 6.73 22.59
CA GLU A 553 -0.25 7.90 22.88
C GLU A 553 1.03 7.80 22.08
N ASP A 554 1.32 8.88 21.36
CA ASP A 554 2.50 8.95 20.51
C ASP A 554 3.29 10.20 20.83
N LEU A 555 4.60 10.06 20.72
CA LEU A 555 5.54 11.15 20.73
C LEU A 555 6.13 11.25 19.33
N TRP A 556 6.11 12.45 18.78
CA TRP A 556 6.66 12.76 17.48
C TRP A 556 7.78 13.78 17.64
N HIS A 557 8.85 13.62 16.87
CA HIS A 557 9.96 14.55 16.78
C HIS A 557 9.94 15.18 15.40
N TYR A 558 9.82 16.51 15.39
CA TYR A 558 9.97 17.30 14.19
C TYR A 558 11.40 17.83 14.14
N HIS A 559 12.17 17.35 13.18
CA HIS A 559 13.53 17.83 12.93
C HIS A 559 13.48 18.98 11.92
N VAL A 560 13.83 20.19 12.37
CA VAL A 560 13.66 21.41 11.57
C VAL A 560 14.58 21.47 10.35
N PRO A 561 15.89 21.17 10.43
CA PRO A 561 16.80 21.26 9.28
C PRO A 561 16.38 20.37 8.10
N THR A 562 15.88 19.17 8.38
CA THR A 562 15.42 18.22 7.36
C THR A 562 13.93 18.34 7.05
N GLN A 563 13.18 19.11 7.86
CA GLN A 563 11.72 19.21 7.82
C GLN A 563 11.01 17.85 7.93
N THR A 564 11.60 16.91 8.68
CA THR A 564 11.08 15.54 8.81
C THR A 564 10.35 15.34 10.12
N TRP A 565 9.25 14.60 10.05
CA TRP A 565 8.50 14.10 11.21
C TRP A 565 8.83 12.63 11.43
N ALA A 566 9.33 12.29 12.61
CA ALA A 566 9.60 10.91 13.00
C ALA A 566 8.86 10.55 14.29
N ARG A 567 8.29 9.34 14.34
CA ARG A 567 7.74 8.81 15.60
C ARG A 567 8.90 8.48 16.53
N VAL A 568 8.74 8.75 17.81
CA VAL A 568 9.72 8.43 18.86
C VAL A 568 9.25 7.18 19.59
N PRO A 569 9.97 6.03 19.44
CA PRO A 569 9.72 4.84 20.22
C PRO A 569 9.73 5.12 21.72
N ARG A 570 8.87 4.43 22.46
CA ARG A 570 8.69 4.72 23.88
C ARG A 570 9.96 4.38 24.67
N GLY A 571 10.41 5.32 25.48
CA GLY A 571 11.64 5.24 26.26
C GLY A 571 12.92 5.50 25.47
N LYS A 572 12.84 5.87 24.18
CA LYS A 572 14.01 6.25 23.38
C LYS A 572 14.71 7.46 24.01
N THR A 573 16.04 7.44 23.99
CA THR A 573 16.87 8.61 24.30
C THR A 573 17.13 9.37 23.00
N LEU A 574 16.66 10.61 22.94
CA LEU A 574 16.93 11.55 21.86
C LEU A 574 18.18 12.35 22.20
N ILE A 575 19.10 12.48 21.25
CA ILE A 575 20.31 13.29 21.40
C ILE A 575 20.03 14.64 20.75
N PHE A 576 20.07 15.71 21.53
CA PHE A 576 19.83 17.07 21.06
C PHE A 576 21.17 17.81 21.03
N GLY A 577 21.71 17.99 19.82
CA GLY A 577 22.84 18.86 19.53
C GLY A 577 22.42 20.16 18.85
N HIS A 578 23.34 20.79 18.13
CA HIS A 578 23.13 22.06 17.46
C HIS A 578 22.06 22.00 16.37
N SER A 579 22.08 20.95 15.56
CA SER A 579 21.09 20.75 14.50
C SER A 579 19.67 20.62 15.06
N SER A 580 19.52 20.29 16.34
CA SER A 580 18.23 20.09 16.99
C SER A 580 17.72 21.27 17.83
N LEU A 581 18.39 22.43 17.79
CA LEU A 581 17.99 23.60 18.59
C LEU A 581 16.53 23.99 18.36
N HIS A 582 16.11 24.00 17.10
CA HIS A 582 14.76 24.43 16.74
C HIS A 582 13.75 23.30 16.66
N ASP A 583 14.17 22.07 16.99
CA ASP A 583 13.29 20.92 16.92
C ASP A 583 12.14 21.03 17.92
N THR A 584 11.02 20.41 17.57
CA THR A 584 9.86 20.33 18.45
C THR A 584 9.48 18.89 18.70
N LEU A 585 8.84 18.65 19.84
CA LEU A 585 8.24 17.35 20.16
C LEU A 585 6.74 17.50 20.26
N THR A 586 5.97 16.69 19.54
CA THR A 586 4.51 16.68 19.66
C THR A 586 4.03 15.45 20.38
N VAL A 587 3.29 15.65 21.47
CA VAL A 587 2.65 14.59 22.24
C VAL A 587 1.20 14.48 21.80
N ARG A 588 0.77 13.28 21.44
CA ARG A 588 -0.65 12.94 21.21
C ARG A 588 -1.17 12.11 22.37
N SER A 589 -2.32 12.47 22.92
CA SER A 589 -2.99 11.70 23.98
C SER A 589 -4.51 11.79 23.87
N THR A 590 -5.19 10.68 24.12
CA THR A 590 -6.65 10.60 24.25
C THR A 590 -7.11 10.87 25.69
N ASP A 591 -6.19 10.92 26.66
CA ASP A 591 -6.49 11.27 28.04
C ASP A 591 -6.54 12.78 28.22
N ARG A 592 -7.75 13.34 28.09
CA ARG A 592 -8.07 14.76 28.33
C ARG A 592 -7.67 15.31 29.71
N HIS A 593 -7.30 14.44 30.65
CA HIS A 593 -6.88 14.83 32.01
C HIS A 593 -5.41 14.52 32.30
N ALA A 594 -4.63 14.06 31.31
CA ALA A 594 -3.19 13.88 31.47
C ALA A 594 -2.48 15.24 31.42
N ASP A 595 -1.45 15.38 32.26
CA ASP A 595 -0.49 16.47 32.22
C ASP A 595 0.78 16.00 31.50
N ILE A 596 1.49 16.93 30.85
CA ILE A 596 2.81 16.64 30.26
C ILE A 596 3.89 17.05 31.26
N LEU A 597 4.84 16.16 31.50
CA LEU A 597 6.11 16.45 32.15
C LEU A 597 7.19 16.54 31.07
N ALA A 598 7.74 17.72 30.85
CA ALA A 598 8.78 17.96 29.86
C ALA A 598 9.99 18.58 30.55
N LEU A 599 11.08 17.79 30.69
CA LEU A 599 12.33 18.21 31.31
C LEU A 599 12.13 18.84 32.70
N GLY A 600 11.24 18.25 33.51
CA GLY A 600 10.91 18.72 34.86
C GLY A 600 9.86 19.84 34.92
N ALA A 601 9.51 20.46 33.79
CA ALA A 601 8.38 21.40 33.72
C ALA A 601 7.06 20.65 33.53
N GLU A 602 6.02 21.11 34.22
CA GLU A 602 4.68 20.50 34.19
C GLU A 602 3.71 21.38 33.41
N ILE A 603 3.16 20.84 32.32
CA ILE A 603 2.11 21.47 31.52
C ILE A 603 0.78 20.83 31.93
N ARG A 604 -0.08 21.60 32.60
CA ARG A 604 -1.36 21.11 33.14
C ARG A 604 -2.49 21.14 32.12
N GLY A 605 -3.22 20.04 32.02
CA GLY A 605 -4.40 19.91 31.15
C GLY A 605 -4.21 20.29 29.66
N PRO A 606 -3.08 19.95 29.00
CA PRO A 606 -2.83 20.31 27.60
C PRO A 606 -3.89 19.75 26.63
N PHE A 607 -4.54 18.63 26.96
CA PHE A 607 -5.48 17.92 26.09
C PHE A 607 -6.96 18.27 26.33
N ILE A 608 -7.25 19.39 27.02
CA ILE A 608 -8.62 19.89 27.12
C ILE A 608 -9.01 20.53 25.78
N GLY A 609 -9.94 19.89 25.04
CA GLY A 609 -10.45 20.39 23.76
C GLY A 609 -9.53 20.14 22.55
N ARG A 610 -8.45 19.36 22.71
CA ARG A 610 -7.51 18.95 21.65
C ARG A 610 -6.88 17.59 22.00
N THR A 611 -6.35 16.87 21.01
CA THR A 611 -5.73 15.54 21.22
C THR A 611 -4.21 15.55 21.09
N SER A 612 -3.62 16.68 20.68
CA SER A 612 -2.18 16.85 20.54
C SER A 612 -1.70 18.16 21.19
N TRP A 613 -0.43 18.15 21.61
CA TRP A 613 0.24 19.31 22.17
C TRP A 613 1.70 19.33 21.74
N GLU A 614 2.17 20.48 21.27
CA GLU A 614 3.56 20.70 20.88
C GLU A 614 4.38 21.23 22.06
N ILE A 615 5.51 20.58 22.33
CA ILE A 615 6.57 21.03 23.21
C ILE A 615 7.57 21.80 22.35
N GLY A 616 7.56 23.12 22.50
CA GLY A 616 8.42 24.01 21.71
C GLY A 616 9.89 23.93 22.12
N ALA A 617 10.77 24.29 21.18
CA ALA A 617 12.22 24.35 21.32
C ALA A 617 12.70 25.02 22.63
N SER A 618 12.09 26.14 23.03
CA SER A 618 12.48 26.86 24.24
C SER A 618 12.37 26.04 25.53
N LEU A 619 11.43 25.09 25.59
CA LEU A 619 11.30 24.18 26.72
C LEU A 619 12.27 23.01 26.62
N LEU A 620 12.53 22.53 25.39
CA LEU A 620 13.45 21.43 25.12
C LEU A 620 14.90 21.83 25.33
N GLU A 621 15.27 23.09 25.11
CA GLU A 621 16.63 23.61 25.32
C GLU A 621 16.93 24.04 26.76
N ALA A 622 15.91 24.08 27.63
CA ALA A 622 16.07 24.61 28.98
C ALA A 622 17.04 23.72 29.78
N PRO A 623 18.08 24.29 30.42
CA PRO A 623 19.00 23.51 31.24
C PRO A 623 18.27 23.09 32.53
N THR A 624 17.77 21.85 32.55
CA THR A 624 17.10 21.28 33.71
C THR A 624 17.81 19.99 34.16
N GLY A 625 17.58 19.59 35.42
CA GLY A 625 18.13 18.34 35.97
C GLY A 625 17.30 17.09 35.65
N ASP A 626 16.24 17.22 34.86
CA ASP A 626 15.34 16.12 34.49
C ASP A 626 15.38 15.92 32.98
N ASP A 627 15.65 14.70 32.53
CA ASP A 627 15.80 14.35 31.12
C ASP A 627 14.51 13.83 30.50
N ARG A 628 13.42 13.72 31.26
CA ARG A 628 12.23 12.97 30.84
C ARG A 628 11.23 13.81 30.07
N ILE A 629 10.66 13.19 29.03
CA ILE A 629 9.35 13.54 28.46
C ILE A 629 8.37 12.44 28.89
N ALA A 630 7.33 12.79 29.64
CA ALA A 630 6.39 11.83 30.20
C ALA A 630 4.96 12.38 30.31
N LEU A 631 3.98 11.48 30.41
CA LEU A 631 2.61 11.83 30.74
C LEU A 631 2.33 11.50 32.20
N ARG A 632 1.77 12.45 32.95
CA ARG A 632 1.28 12.22 34.30
C ARG A 632 -0.24 12.10 34.29
N ARG A 633 -0.74 10.94 34.70
CA ARG A 633 -2.17 10.65 34.78
C ARG A 633 -2.83 11.37 35.94
N LYS A 634 -4.16 11.50 35.87
CA LYS A 634 -5.00 11.97 36.98
C LYS A 634 -4.76 11.22 38.30
N GLY A 635 -4.39 9.93 38.23
CA GLY A 635 -4.05 9.09 39.39
C GLY A 635 -2.60 9.18 39.87
N GLY A 636 -1.78 10.06 39.29
CA GLY A 636 -0.35 10.23 39.65
C GLY A 636 0.62 9.25 38.98
N ARG A 637 0.14 8.27 38.21
CA ARG A 637 1.00 7.37 37.41
C ARG A 637 1.78 8.20 36.37
N ILE A 638 3.08 7.98 36.27
CA ILE A 638 3.97 8.62 35.30
C ILE A 638 4.32 7.60 34.22
N ASP A 639 3.96 7.92 32.99
CA ASP A 639 4.20 7.11 31.81
C ASP A 639 5.33 7.78 31.00
N LEU A 640 6.55 7.21 31.06
CA LEU A 640 7.70 7.73 30.32
C LEU A 640 7.48 7.56 28.80
N LEU A 641 7.67 8.65 28.05
CA LEU A 641 7.61 8.67 26.59
C LEU A 641 9.01 8.65 25.97
N ALA A 642 9.91 9.52 26.42
CA ALA A 642 11.29 9.58 25.94
C ALA A 642 12.22 10.22 26.97
N ARG A 643 13.53 10.16 26.70
CA ARG A 643 14.56 10.92 27.41
C ARG A 643 15.29 11.83 26.43
N ILE A 644 15.74 13.00 26.87
CA ILE A 644 16.54 13.93 26.07
C ILE A 644 17.93 14.05 26.68
N ARG A 645 18.95 13.86 25.85
CA ARG A 645 20.34 14.06 26.21
C ARG A 645 20.89 15.21 25.37
N HIS A 646 21.23 16.32 26.01
CA HIS A 646 21.93 17.41 25.35
C HIS A 646 23.42 17.09 25.20
N VAL A 647 23.98 17.47 24.05
CA VAL A 647 25.41 17.38 23.76
C VAL A 647 25.93 18.76 23.32
N ASP A 648 27.14 19.11 23.76
CA ASP A 648 27.78 20.38 23.41
C ASP A 648 28.63 20.21 22.14
N ASP A 649 27.96 20.00 21.01
CA ASP A 649 28.60 19.89 19.69
C ASP A 649 28.91 21.27 19.07
N PRO A 650 29.95 21.35 18.20
CA PRO A 650 30.27 22.57 17.46
C PRO A 650 29.12 23.07 16.57
N ARG A 651 28.97 24.39 16.46
CA ARG A 651 27.89 25.09 15.74
C ARG A 651 28.43 25.99 14.65
N ASN A 652 27.58 26.40 13.69
CA ASN A 652 27.93 27.36 12.64
C ASN A 652 29.33 27.11 12.02
N ILE A 653 29.55 25.88 11.56
CA ILE A 653 30.84 25.47 11.01
C ILE A 653 30.97 26.03 9.59
N ASP A 654 31.78 27.07 9.42
CA ASP A 654 32.11 27.64 8.12
C ASP A 654 33.50 27.19 7.70
N LEU A 655 33.62 26.64 6.49
CA LEU A 655 34.88 26.19 5.92
C LEU A 655 35.11 26.84 4.55
N THR A 656 36.25 27.50 4.41
CA THR A 656 36.77 27.94 3.11
C THR A 656 38.15 27.33 2.90
N MET A 657 38.33 26.65 1.76
CA MET A 657 39.60 26.02 1.42
C MET A 657 40.05 26.51 0.04
N GLU A 658 41.17 27.24 0.04
CA GLU A 658 41.90 27.67 -1.15
C GLU A 658 43.17 26.82 -1.32
N ASN A 659 43.85 26.91 -2.46
CA ASN A 659 45.01 26.07 -2.79
C ASN A 659 46.17 26.17 -1.77
N ASN A 660 46.28 27.26 -1.02
CA ASN A 660 47.36 27.51 -0.07
C ASN A 660 46.88 27.88 1.35
N ARG A 661 45.57 27.86 1.61
CA ARG A 661 45.02 28.27 2.90
C ARG A 661 43.70 27.56 3.20
N LEU A 662 43.54 27.18 4.46
CA LEU A 662 42.30 26.68 5.03
C LEU A 662 41.85 27.64 6.13
N ASP A 663 40.63 28.14 6.01
CA ASP A 663 39.96 28.92 7.04
C ASP A 663 38.74 28.14 7.53
N LEU A 664 38.73 27.85 8.83
CA LEU A 664 37.65 27.17 9.53
C LEU A 664 37.17 28.05 10.67
N SER A 665 35.88 28.34 10.75
CA SER A 665 35.25 28.87 11.95
C SER A 665 34.15 27.96 12.45
N LEU A 666 34.05 27.84 13.78
CA LEU A 666 32.99 27.07 14.45
C LEU A 666 32.71 27.72 15.80
N ASP A 667 31.49 27.62 16.29
CA ASP A 667 31.13 28.06 17.63
C ASP A 667 31.13 26.86 18.59
N HIS A 668 31.71 27.02 19.77
CA HIS A 668 31.78 25.97 20.78
C HIS A 668 31.53 26.55 22.17
N ARG A 669 30.55 25.99 22.88
CA ARG A 669 30.12 26.51 24.19
C ARG A 669 31.10 26.19 25.33
N GLY A 670 31.92 25.16 25.18
CA GLY A 670 32.90 24.75 26.19
C GLY A 670 34.09 25.72 26.26
N GLU A 671 34.72 25.80 27.44
CA GLU A 671 35.94 26.61 27.57
C GLU A 671 37.13 25.92 26.90
N VAL A 672 37.71 26.58 25.90
CA VAL A 672 38.87 26.07 25.16
C VAL A 672 40.16 26.74 25.64
N ASP A 673 41.07 25.96 26.24
CA ASP A 673 42.38 26.43 26.69
C ASP A 673 43.48 26.21 25.63
N ALA A 674 43.37 25.16 24.81
CA ALA A 674 44.28 24.91 23.70
C ALA A 674 43.63 24.11 22.59
N ILE A 675 44.19 24.22 21.38
CA ILE A 675 43.81 23.45 20.20
C ILE A 675 44.98 22.60 19.73
N ARG A 676 44.70 21.38 19.29
CA ARG A 676 45.64 20.49 18.60
C ARG A 676 45.11 20.18 17.21
N ILE A 677 46.01 20.28 16.24
CA ILE A 677 45.76 19.90 14.85
C ILE A 677 46.62 18.66 14.57
N ASP A 678 45.98 17.52 14.27
CA ASP A 678 46.64 16.28 13.85
C ASP A 678 46.37 16.06 12.36
N ILE A 679 47.38 16.27 11.51
CA ILE A 679 47.32 16.03 10.08
C ILE A 679 48.03 14.72 9.78
N ARG A 680 47.32 13.79 9.14
CA ARG A 680 47.89 12.54 8.61
C ARG A 680 47.73 12.50 7.10
N ARG A 681 48.81 12.21 6.40
CA ARG A 681 48.87 12.20 4.93
C ARG A 681 48.95 10.77 4.39
N ALA A 682 48.57 10.61 3.13
CA ALA A 682 48.50 9.32 2.46
C ALA A 682 49.89 8.67 2.32
N ASP A 683 50.93 9.45 2.11
CA ASP A 683 52.35 9.01 2.06
C ASP A 683 52.91 8.57 3.43
N GLY A 684 52.12 8.63 4.49
CA GLY A 684 52.52 8.29 5.86
C GLY A 684 53.11 9.45 6.64
N ALA A 685 53.29 10.64 6.04
CA ALA A 685 53.69 11.82 6.77
C ALA A 685 52.60 12.20 7.79
N SER A 686 53.01 12.50 9.02
CA SER A 686 52.11 12.98 10.07
C SER A 686 52.71 14.21 10.71
N VAL A 687 51.87 15.23 10.90
CA VAL A 687 52.27 16.47 11.53
C VAL A 687 51.23 16.84 12.57
N VAL A 688 51.71 17.02 13.81
CA VAL A 688 50.87 17.38 14.96
C VAL A 688 51.41 18.68 15.54
N ALA A 689 50.53 19.66 15.72
CA ALA A 689 50.88 20.94 16.30
C ALA A 689 49.84 21.38 17.31
N ASP A 690 50.30 22.07 18.36
CA ASP A 690 49.42 22.63 19.38
C ASP A 690 49.46 24.16 19.37
N HIS A 691 48.33 24.77 19.67
CA HIS A 691 48.19 26.21 19.83
C HIS A 691 47.55 26.52 21.18
N SER A 692 48.26 27.26 22.03
CA SER A 692 47.75 27.69 23.33
C SER A 692 46.85 28.90 23.16
N LEU A 693 45.64 28.85 23.71
CA LEU A 693 44.72 30.00 23.82
C LEU A 693 44.73 30.57 25.25
N GLY A 694 44.94 29.72 26.25
CA GLY A 694 45.07 30.10 27.65
C GLY A 694 46.51 30.20 28.14
N ARG A 695 46.67 30.27 29.47
CA ARG A 695 47.98 30.50 30.13
C ARG A 695 48.81 29.22 30.29
N ARG A 696 48.20 28.04 30.13
CA ARG A 696 48.85 26.76 30.37
C ARG A 696 49.64 26.35 29.12
N PRO A 697 50.94 26.04 29.23
CA PRO A 697 51.75 25.69 28.07
C PRO A 697 51.20 24.43 27.37
N VAL A 698 51.43 24.37 26.06
CA VAL A 698 51.11 23.22 25.22
C VAL A 698 52.36 22.37 24.98
N PRO A 699 52.23 21.04 24.85
CA PRO A 699 53.38 20.14 24.75
C PRO A 699 54.07 20.16 23.38
N LEU A 700 53.38 20.56 22.30
CA LEU A 700 53.95 20.63 20.95
C LEU A 700 54.01 22.08 20.43
N PRO A 701 54.99 22.42 19.57
CA PRO A 701 55.03 23.73 18.94
C PRO A 701 53.89 23.94 17.93
N ALA A 702 53.48 25.20 17.74
CA ALA A 702 52.49 25.58 16.73
C ALA A 702 53.07 25.53 15.31
N PHE A 703 52.22 25.33 14.31
CA PHE A 703 52.59 25.46 12.89
C PHE A 703 53.05 26.89 12.58
N HIS A 704 54.05 27.03 11.70
CA HIS A 704 54.43 28.32 11.18
C HIS A 704 53.29 28.92 10.34
N GLY A 705 52.78 30.08 10.73
CA GLY A 705 51.67 30.75 10.04
C GLY A 705 50.26 30.32 10.47
N LEU A 706 50.12 29.38 11.42
CA LEU A 706 48.82 29.05 12.01
C LEU A 706 48.33 30.20 12.90
N SER A 707 47.10 30.64 12.66
CA SER A 707 46.39 31.61 13.50
C SER A 707 45.14 30.95 14.06
N VAL A 708 45.08 30.79 15.38
CA VAL A 708 43.87 30.39 16.09
C VAL A 708 43.40 31.54 16.96
N ARG A 709 42.12 31.89 16.85
CA ARG A 709 41.47 32.92 17.67
C ARG A 709 40.21 32.34 18.28
N HIS A 710 40.00 32.59 19.56
CA HIS A 710 38.76 32.25 20.25
C HIS A 710 38.16 33.54 20.79
N ASP A 711 36.98 33.89 20.31
CA ASP A 711 36.19 34.98 20.89
C ASP A 711 35.28 34.39 21.98
N PRO A 712 35.55 34.63 23.27
CA PRO A 712 34.74 34.09 24.36
C PRO A 712 33.34 34.74 24.45
N THR A 713 33.13 35.90 23.82
CA THR A 713 31.83 36.61 23.81
C THR A 713 30.89 35.99 22.79
N GLU A 714 31.42 35.69 21.60
CA GLU A 714 30.68 35.03 20.52
C GLU A 714 30.78 33.49 20.61
N GLN A 715 31.59 32.97 21.53
CA GLN A 715 31.95 31.55 21.66
C GLN A 715 32.48 30.95 20.35
N ARG A 716 33.14 31.79 19.54
CA ARG A 716 33.53 31.48 18.17
C ARG A 716 35.03 31.21 18.09
N LEU A 717 35.38 30.02 17.61
CA LEU A 717 36.74 29.59 17.32
C LEU A 717 37.01 29.76 15.82
N THR A 718 38.05 30.50 15.46
CA THR A 718 38.52 30.68 14.09
C THR A 718 39.93 30.16 13.94
N ILE A 719 40.16 29.31 12.95
CA ILE A 719 41.41 28.65 12.63
C ILE A 719 41.78 28.97 11.19
N SER A 720 42.93 29.59 10.98
CA SER A 720 43.52 29.82 9.66
C SER A 720 44.85 29.07 9.58
N LEU A 721 44.92 28.11 8.66
CA LEU A 721 46.04 27.20 8.49
C LEU A 721 46.61 27.36 7.06
N PRO A 722 47.92 27.64 6.90
CA PRO A 722 48.54 27.56 5.58
C PRO A 722 48.59 26.11 5.09
N LEU A 723 48.20 25.89 3.84
CA LEU A 723 48.29 24.61 3.17
C LEU A 723 49.49 24.61 2.22
N ASP A 724 50.20 23.48 2.18
CA ASP A 724 51.19 23.20 1.14
C ASP A 724 50.49 22.49 -0.03
N PRO A 725 50.38 23.12 -1.22
CA PRO A 725 49.75 22.52 -2.38
C PRO A 725 50.53 21.30 -2.92
N ALA A 726 51.82 21.16 -2.58
CA ALA A 726 52.62 20.00 -2.97
C ALA A 726 52.50 18.83 -1.99
N ALA A 727 51.81 18.99 -0.86
CA ALA A 727 51.65 17.91 0.11
C ALA A 727 50.68 16.84 -0.38
N ALA A 728 50.97 15.58 -0.04
CA ALA A 728 50.08 14.46 -0.30
C ALA A 728 48.69 14.68 0.32
N PRO A 729 47.62 14.11 -0.27
CA PRO A 729 46.28 14.18 0.29
C PRO A 729 46.24 13.58 1.71
N GLY A 730 45.38 14.09 2.57
CA GLY A 730 45.36 13.68 3.97
C GLY A 730 44.10 14.03 4.75
N ARG A 731 44.03 13.59 5.99
CA ARG A 731 42.95 13.90 6.93
C ARG A 731 43.49 14.74 8.08
N MET A 732 42.83 15.85 8.36
CA MET A 732 43.12 16.74 9.48
C MET A 732 42.06 16.54 10.57
N ARG A 733 42.48 16.17 11.77
CA ARG A 733 41.61 16.10 12.95
C ARG A 733 41.81 17.33 13.82
N LEU A 734 40.71 17.84 14.34
CA LEU A 734 40.72 18.95 15.29
C LEU A 734 40.43 18.44 16.70
N LEU A 735 41.34 18.74 17.63
CA LEU A 735 41.20 18.39 19.05
C LEU A 735 41.31 19.66 19.89
N TYR A 736 40.68 19.64 21.07
CA TYR A 736 40.75 20.73 22.04
C TYR A 736 41.12 20.21 23.43
N ARG A 737 41.69 21.10 24.24
CA ARG A 737 41.91 20.90 25.67
C ARG A 737 41.01 21.87 26.41
N ALA A 738 40.12 21.35 27.26
CA ALA A 738 39.27 22.17 28.11
C ALA A 738 40.09 22.85 29.22
N THR A 739 39.57 23.95 29.78
CA THR A 739 40.19 24.60 30.94
C THR A 739 40.31 23.61 32.11
N ASN A 740 41.48 23.57 32.74
CA ASN A 740 41.83 22.65 33.86
C ASN A 740 41.99 21.17 33.49
N GLU A 741 41.85 20.78 32.23
CA GLU A 741 42.20 19.42 31.78
C GLU A 741 43.66 19.33 31.30
N GLU A 742 44.17 18.09 31.23
CA GLU A 742 45.53 17.80 30.74
C GLU A 742 45.55 17.16 29.36
N THR A 743 44.43 16.55 28.95
CA THR A 743 44.31 15.75 27.73
C THR A 743 43.59 16.52 26.63
N PHE A 744 44.01 16.31 25.39
CA PHE A 744 43.28 16.77 24.22
C PHE A 744 42.20 15.76 23.85
N GLN A 745 41.00 16.24 23.57
CA GLN A 745 39.84 15.45 23.14
C GLN A 745 39.40 15.92 21.75
N PRO A 746 38.91 15.03 20.87
CA PRO A 746 38.42 15.43 19.56
C PRO A 746 37.15 16.28 19.70
N PHE A 747 36.99 17.27 18.83
CA PHE A 747 35.66 17.83 18.61
C PHE A 747 34.78 16.76 17.96
N LYS A 748 33.57 16.58 18.48
CA LYS A 748 32.60 15.62 17.97
C LYS A 748 31.28 16.32 17.65
N ASP A 749 30.62 15.89 16.59
CA ASP A 749 29.25 16.30 16.31
C ASP A 749 28.23 15.52 17.19
N SER A 750 26.94 15.84 17.02
CA SER A 750 25.85 15.18 17.76
C SER A 750 25.71 13.68 17.47
N ASP A 751 26.22 13.21 16.34
CA ASP A 751 26.26 11.80 15.94
C ASP A 751 27.52 11.08 16.46
N GLY A 752 28.36 11.78 17.21
CA GLY A 752 29.60 11.26 17.80
C GLY A 752 30.77 11.16 16.82
N ALA A 753 30.64 11.69 15.60
CA ALA A 753 31.68 11.70 14.59
C ALA A 753 32.69 12.83 14.85
N ASP A 754 33.97 12.52 14.68
CA ASP A 754 35.04 13.51 14.82
C ASP A 754 34.92 14.60 13.76
N ILE A 755 35.03 15.88 14.18
CA ILE A 755 35.19 17.01 13.28
C ILE A 755 36.58 16.91 12.63
N ALA A 756 36.59 16.36 11.41
CA ALA A 756 37.78 16.15 10.62
C ALA A 756 37.57 16.63 9.18
N LEU A 757 38.65 17.11 8.58
CA LEU A 757 38.67 17.72 7.26
C LEU A 757 39.56 16.92 6.32
N GLY A 758 39.08 16.69 5.10
CA GLY A 758 39.89 16.16 4.01
C GLY A 758 40.73 17.28 3.41
N LEU A 759 42.03 17.02 3.29
CA LEU A 759 42.99 17.89 2.64
C LEU A 759 43.32 17.29 1.26
N PRO A 760 42.99 17.97 0.15
CA PRO A 760 43.36 17.51 -1.18
C PRO A 760 44.88 17.59 -1.37
N GLY A 761 45.39 16.91 -2.39
CA GLY A 761 46.80 16.90 -2.74
C GLY A 761 47.09 15.92 -3.87
N GLU A 762 48.31 15.94 -4.40
CA GLU A 762 48.81 15.00 -5.40
C GLU A 762 49.68 13.92 -4.74
N ILE A 763 49.75 12.73 -5.33
CA ILE A 763 50.55 11.62 -4.80
C ILE A 763 51.68 11.32 -5.79
N ASP A 764 52.93 11.55 -5.37
CA ASP A 764 54.11 11.32 -6.21
C ASP A 764 54.39 9.82 -6.44
N GLN A 765 54.16 8.98 -5.43
CA GLN A 765 54.33 7.52 -5.50
C GLN A 765 53.15 6.80 -4.87
N ILE A 766 52.38 6.09 -5.69
CA ILE A 766 51.24 5.30 -5.24
C ILE A 766 51.71 3.88 -4.89
N ASP A 767 51.59 3.51 -3.61
CA ASP A 767 51.85 2.16 -3.11
C ASP A 767 50.69 1.63 -2.23
N ILE A 768 50.82 0.38 -1.77
CA ILE A 768 49.78 -0.27 -0.94
C ILE A 768 49.57 0.46 0.40
N ALA A 769 50.64 1.05 0.97
CA ALA A 769 50.53 1.81 2.22
C ALA A 769 49.72 3.10 2.01
N CYS A 770 49.95 3.79 0.88
CA CYS A 770 49.20 4.95 0.45
C CYS A 770 47.70 4.64 0.30
N LEU A 771 47.37 3.56 -0.42
CA LEU A 771 45.99 3.11 -0.56
C LEU A 771 45.34 2.77 0.79
N LYS A 772 46.07 2.08 1.68
CA LYS A 772 45.59 1.73 3.01
C LYS A 772 45.30 2.98 3.85
N ASN A 773 46.15 4.01 3.77
CA ASN A 773 45.96 5.27 4.49
C ASN A 773 44.74 6.03 3.97
N LEU A 774 44.60 6.17 2.65
CA LEU A 774 43.42 6.81 2.03
C LEU A 774 42.12 6.08 2.40
N ALA A 775 42.11 4.75 2.30
CA ALA A 775 40.98 3.93 2.72
C ALA A 775 40.67 4.14 4.22
N GLY A 776 41.69 4.18 5.08
CA GLY A 776 41.53 4.41 6.51
C GLY A 776 40.98 5.81 6.85
N PHE A 777 41.31 6.83 6.05
CA PHE A 777 40.74 8.17 6.19
C PHE A 777 39.28 8.21 5.77
N LEU A 778 38.91 7.50 4.69
CA LEU A 778 37.54 7.41 4.18
C LEU A 778 36.66 6.41 4.97
N ALA A 779 37.26 5.54 5.77
CA ALA A 779 36.56 4.54 6.56
C ALA A 779 35.85 5.11 7.80
N GLN A 780 36.29 6.26 8.30
CA GLN A 780 35.71 6.91 9.48
C GLN A 780 34.37 7.58 9.15
N LYS A 781 33.48 7.68 10.14
CA LYS A 781 32.23 8.45 10.03
C LYS A 781 32.54 9.91 9.69
N SER A 782 31.83 10.47 8.72
CA SER A 782 31.92 11.88 8.36
C SER A 782 30.91 12.67 9.19
N PRO A 783 31.30 13.82 9.74
CA PRO A 783 30.41 14.61 10.57
C PRO A 783 29.33 15.28 9.73
N THR A 784 28.09 15.24 10.18
CA THR A 784 26.91 15.71 9.43
C THR A 784 27.05 17.19 9.06
N ALA A 785 27.64 18.00 9.94
CA ALA A 785 27.86 19.42 9.73
C ALA A 785 28.83 19.77 8.59
N LEU A 786 29.70 18.85 8.17
CA LEU A 786 30.65 19.08 7.06
C LEU A 786 30.21 18.40 5.75
N GLY A 787 29.05 17.72 5.75
CA GLY A 787 28.55 16.98 4.59
C GLY A 787 29.61 16.04 3.99
N ASP A 788 29.75 16.07 2.67
CA ASP A 788 30.68 15.21 1.92
C ASP A 788 32.10 15.78 1.77
N GLN A 789 32.52 16.74 2.61
CA GLN A 789 33.80 17.45 2.44
C GLN A 789 35.01 16.51 2.40
N VAL A 790 35.13 15.60 3.37
CA VAL A 790 36.27 14.65 3.45
C VAL A 790 36.32 13.78 2.21
N LYS A 791 35.17 13.29 1.78
CA LYS A 791 35.02 12.42 0.61
C LYS A 791 35.36 13.18 -0.67
N SER A 792 34.81 14.36 -0.86
CA SER A 792 35.08 15.21 -2.03
C SER A 792 36.57 15.53 -2.19
N ALA A 793 37.29 15.72 -1.08
CA ALA A 793 38.73 16.00 -1.09
C ALA A 793 39.60 14.76 -1.37
N LEU A 794 39.21 13.57 -0.88
CA LEU A 794 40.08 12.38 -0.87
C LEU A 794 39.68 11.29 -1.87
N GLN A 795 38.43 11.23 -2.30
CA GLN A 795 37.91 10.20 -3.21
C GLN A 795 38.65 10.15 -4.56
N PRO A 796 39.01 11.27 -5.22
CA PRO A 796 39.74 11.22 -6.49
C PRO A 796 41.11 10.53 -6.37
N ALA A 797 41.85 10.83 -5.31
CA ALA A 797 43.15 10.24 -5.02
C ALA A 797 43.03 8.74 -4.67
N TYR A 798 41.98 8.38 -3.91
CA TYR A 798 41.67 6.99 -3.58
C TYR A 798 41.36 6.14 -4.83
N GLU A 799 40.53 6.66 -5.75
CA GLU A 799 40.21 5.96 -7.01
C GLU A 799 41.42 5.83 -7.93
N GLN A 800 42.26 6.88 -7.99
CA GLN A 800 43.52 6.82 -8.72
C GLN A 800 44.44 5.73 -8.13
N ALA A 801 44.58 5.69 -6.80
CA ALA A 801 45.41 4.70 -6.13
C ALA A 801 44.97 3.25 -6.41
N ILE A 802 43.66 2.99 -6.43
CA ILE A 802 43.11 1.68 -6.81
C ILE A 802 43.50 1.29 -8.24
N ARG A 803 43.35 2.23 -9.20
CA ARG A 803 43.65 1.99 -10.62
C ARG A 803 45.12 1.65 -10.85
N GLU A 804 46.02 2.32 -10.15
CA GLU A 804 47.47 2.12 -10.31
C GLU A 804 47.99 0.86 -9.61
N ILE A 805 47.44 0.50 -8.43
CA ILE A 805 47.89 -0.68 -7.67
C ILE A 805 47.30 -1.99 -8.23
N SER A 806 46.11 -1.94 -8.83
CA SER A 806 45.47 -3.13 -9.40
C SER A 806 45.01 -2.92 -10.86
N PRO A 807 45.96 -2.69 -11.79
CA PRO A 807 45.63 -2.50 -13.21
C PRO A 807 45.04 -3.78 -13.82
N SER A 808 45.40 -4.95 -13.28
CA SER A 808 44.88 -6.27 -13.68
C SER A 808 43.56 -6.66 -13.00
N ARG A 809 42.98 -5.78 -12.16
CA ARG A 809 41.75 -6.06 -11.40
C ARG A 809 41.87 -7.33 -10.55
N MET A 810 43.03 -7.55 -9.93
CA MET A 810 43.25 -8.67 -9.01
C MET A 810 42.99 -8.23 -7.56
N VAL A 811 42.29 -9.08 -6.79
CA VAL A 811 41.97 -8.81 -5.38
C VAL A 811 43.18 -8.95 -4.47
N GLY A 812 44.10 -9.88 -4.78
CA GLY A 812 45.27 -10.19 -3.93
C GLY A 812 46.07 -8.96 -3.46
N PRO A 813 46.55 -8.09 -4.38
CA PRO A 813 47.36 -6.90 -4.04
C PRO A 813 46.66 -5.89 -3.14
N ILE A 814 45.33 -5.77 -3.22
CA ILE A 814 44.55 -4.74 -2.50
C ILE A 814 43.81 -5.29 -1.27
N LYS A 815 43.79 -6.62 -1.09
CA LYS A 815 43.01 -7.29 -0.03
C LYS A 815 43.29 -6.74 1.36
N ALA A 816 44.57 -6.62 1.73
CA ALA A 816 44.98 -6.14 3.04
C ALA A 816 44.70 -4.64 3.26
N ALA A 817 44.67 -3.85 2.18
CA ALA A 817 44.42 -2.42 2.24
C ALA A 817 42.92 -2.08 2.29
N LEU A 818 42.08 -2.83 1.56
CA LEU A 818 40.67 -2.47 1.34
C LEU A 818 39.65 -3.40 1.99
N LEU A 819 39.94 -4.71 2.07
CA LEU A 819 38.98 -5.72 2.52
C LEU A 819 39.21 -6.19 3.95
N ASP A 820 40.46 -6.16 4.42
CA ASP A 820 40.86 -6.56 5.77
C ASP A 820 40.99 -5.36 6.72
N MET A 821 40.15 -4.33 6.52
CA MET A 821 40.13 -3.14 7.34
C MET A 821 39.26 -3.39 8.58
N PRO A 822 39.79 -3.24 9.81
CA PRO A 822 39.01 -3.41 11.03
C PRO A 822 38.05 -2.24 11.26
N ASP A 823 37.07 -2.43 12.13
CA ASP A 823 36.21 -1.35 12.64
C ASP A 823 37.06 -0.17 13.14
N VAL A 824 36.58 1.04 12.86
CA VAL A 824 37.24 2.30 13.23
C VAL A 824 36.33 3.05 14.18
N ASP A 825 36.79 3.30 15.40
CA ASP A 825 36.01 3.95 16.46
C ASP A 825 34.63 3.27 16.68
N GLU A 826 34.64 1.93 16.75
CA GLU A 826 33.43 1.08 16.91
C GLU A 826 32.43 1.17 15.74
N CYS A 827 32.81 1.80 14.62
CA CYS A 827 31.99 1.91 13.42
C CYS A 827 32.51 1.02 12.29
N ALA A 828 31.57 0.50 11.48
CA ALA A 828 31.90 -0.25 10.28
C ALA A 828 32.66 0.63 9.26
N PRO A 829 33.70 0.12 8.58
CA PRO A 829 34.48 0.91 7.62
C PRO A 829 33.64 1.44 6.45
N ARG A 830 33.65 2.76 6.24
CA ARG A 830 32.76 3.49 5.31
C ARG A 830 33.36 3.83 3.94
N HIS A 831 34.58 3.41 3.66
CA HIS A 831 35.21 3.65 2.36
C HIS A 831 34.46 2.94 1.23
N ASP A 832 34.39 3.58 0.06
CA ASP A 832 33.64 3.03 -1.07
C ASP A 832 34.40 1.86 -1.73
N LEU A 833 33.77 0.68 -1.74
CA LEU A 833 34.23 -0.51 -2.46
C LEU A 833 33.40 -0.74 -3.73
N ALA A 834 32.08 -0.66 -3.62
CA ALA A 834 31.16 -1.02 -4.71
C ALA A 834 31.20 -0.02 -5.87
N GLY A 835 31.41 1.27 -5.62
CA GLY A 835 31.56 2.29 -6.66
C GLY A 835 32.97 2.32 -7.24
N SER A 836 33.98 2.32 -6.37
CA SER A 836 35.39 2.50 -6.75
C SER A 836 36.03 1.24 -7.35
N ALA A 837 35.64 0.05 -6.89
CA ALA A 837 36.19 -1.23 -7.35
C ALA A 837 35.15 -2.38 -7.35
N PRO A 838 34.02 -2.24 -8.09
CA PRO A 838 32.96 -3.25 -8.12
C PRO A 838 33.44 -4.65 -8.53
N TRP A 839 34.46 -4.72 -9.39
CA TRP A 839 35.06 -5.95 -9.89
C TRP A 839 35.64 -6.85 -8.78
N ILE A 840 35.92 -6.30 -7.58
CA ILE A 840 36.35 -7.11 -6.42
C ILE A 840 35.32 -8.20 -6.13
N PHE A 841 34.04 -7.88 -6.23
CA PHE A 841 32.93 -8.77 -5.92
C PHE A 841 32.67 -9.83 -7.01
N GLU A 842 33.32 -9.72 -8.17
CA GLU A 842 33.29 -10.70 -9.26
C GLU A 842 34.27 -11.85 -9.01
N ALA A 843 35.28 -11.64 -8.15
CA ALA A 843 36.36 -12.59 -7.89
C ALA A 843 35.87 -13.94 -7.33
N PRO A 844 36.61 -15.05 -7.59
CA PRO A 844 36.28 -16.35 -7.06
C PRO A 844 36.43 -16.40 -5.53
N GLY A 845 35.66 -17.25 -4.86
CA GLY A 845 35.63 -17.35 -3.40
C GLY A 845 36.99 -17.54 -2.72
N ALA A 846 37.94 -18.21 -3.39
CA ALA A 846 39.30 -18.41 -2.88
C ALA A 846 40.08 -17.09 -2.69
N ALA A 847 39.73 -16.02 -3.42
CA ALA A 847 40.37 -14.71 -3.30
C ALA A 847 40.12 -14.06 -1.92
N PHE A 848 39.04 -14.45 -1.23
CA PHE A 848 38.61 -13.87 0.05
C PHE A 848 39.11 -14.64 1.27
N SER A 849 39.99 -15.63 1.11
CA SER A 849 40.55 -16.36 2.25
C SER A 849 41.41 -15.45 3.14
N GLY A 850 41.28 -15.59 4.46
CA GLY A 850 42.12 -14.91 5.45
C GLY A 850 41.73 -13.47 5.77
N ILE A 851 40.51 -13.05 5.44
CA ILE A 851 39.93 -11.77 5.91
C ILE A 851 39.59 -11.90 7.40
N SER A 852 39.91 -10.89 8.20
CA SER A 852 39.65 -10.85 9.63
C SER A 852 38.17 -10.60 9.97
N ALA A 853 37.71 -11.17 11.09
CA ALA A 853 36.34 -11.03 11.58
C ALA A 853 35.91 -9.57 11.75
N GLY A 854 36.84 -8.71 12.19
CA GLY A 854 36.60 -7.28 12.42
C GLY A 854 36.39 -6.44 11.17
N SER A 855 36.49 -7.02 9.95
CA SER A 855 36.19 -6.28 8.73
C SER A 855 34.73 -6.31 8.31
N GLY A 856 33.88 -7.11 8.96
CA GLY A 856 32.49 -7.33 8.54
C GLY A 856 32.31 -8.07 7.20
N LEU A 857 33.39 -8.39 6.49
CA LEU A 857 33.37 -9.06 5.17
C LEU A 857 33.87 -10.51 5.21
N THR A 858 34.20 -11.05 6.39
CA THR A 858 34.65 -12.44 6.58
C THR A 858 33.75 -13.49 5.92
N PRO A 859 32.40 -13.34 5.91
CA PRO A 859 31.53 -14.32 5.25
C PRO A 859 31.84 -14.54 3.75
N LEU A 860 32.50 -13.61 3.06
CA LEU A 860 32.94 -13.79 1.67
C LEU A 860 33.80 -15.06 1.45
N ALA A 861 34.55 -15.50 2.45
CA ALA A 861 35.34 -16.73 2.38
C ALA A 861 34.48 -18.00 2.22
N GLN A 862 33.19 -17.95 2.58
CA GLN A 862 32.25 -19.06 2.44
C GLN A 862 31.94 -19.39 0.98
N LEU A 863 32.09 -18.43 0.05
CA LEU A 863 31.87 -18.63 -1.39
C LEU A 863 32.69 -19.80 -1.97
N ALA A 864 33.85 -20.10 -1.39
CA ALA A 864 34.71 -21.22 -1.81
C ALA A 864 34.18 -22.60 -1.39
N ARG A 865 33.21 -22.66 -0.47
CA ARG A 865 32.74 -23.89 0.20
C ARG A 865 31.31 -24.29 -0.18
N HIS A 866 30.63 -23.51 -1.02
CA HIS A 866 29.22 -23.77 -1.34
C HIS A 866 29.05 -25.12 -2.06
N PRO A 867 28.09 -25.96 -1.61
CA PRO A 867 27.78 -27.22 -2.26
C PRO A 867 27.16 -26.99 -3.64
N ARG A 868 27.30 -27.97 -4.55
CA ARG A 868 26.67 -27.91 -5.87
C ARG A 868 25.17 -28.10 -5.77
N VAL A 869 24.39 -27.23 -6.40
CA VAL A 869 22.92 -27.34 -6.50
C VAL A 869 22.52 -27.53 -7.97
N PRO A 870 21.92 -28.65 -8.38
CA PRO A 870 21.50 -28.86 -9.77
C PRO A 870 20.21 -28.10 -10.10
N GLY A 871 19.99 -27.81 -11.39
CA GLY A 871 18.72 -27.30 -11.90
C GLY A 871 18.42 -25.86 -11.46
N LEU A 872 19.43 -24.99 -11.50
CA LEU A 872 19.29 -23.60 -11.10
C LEU A 872 18.61 -22.75 -12.20
N PRO A 873 17.79 -21.74 -11.83
CA PRO A 873 17.21 -20.81 -12.80
C PRO A 873 18.28 -20.06 -13.61
N ASP A 874 17.97 -19.70 -14.85
CA ASP A 874 18.86 -18.86 -15.66
C ASP A 874 18.98 -17.46 -15.04
N PRO A 875 20.16 -17.01 -14.58
CA PRO A 875 20.34 -15.69 -13.98
C PRO A 875 20.07 -14.53 -14.96
N ARG A 876 20.02 -14.78 -16.27
CA ARG A 876 19.66 -13.81 -17.32
C ARG A 876 18.19 -13.90 -17.77
N GLY A 877 17.41 -14.80 -17.18
CA GLY A 877 15.97 -14.92 -17.45
C GLY A 877 15.17 -13.72 -16.95
N ASP A 878 13.87 -13.71 -17.28
CA ASP A 878 12.97 -12.59 -16.92
C ASP A 878 12.80 -12.46 -15.39
N ASP A 879 12.62 -13.57 -14.66
CA ASP A 879 12.34 -13.58 -13.21
C ASP A 879 13.15 -14.64 -12.41
N PRO A 880 14.50 -14.61 -12.44
CA PRO A 880 15.35 -15.65 -11.85
C PRO A 880 15.17 -15.80 -10.34
N MET A 881 15.10 -14.67 -9.62
CA MET A 881 14.91 -14.67 -8.17
C MET A 881 13.57 -15.30 -7.79
N GLN A 882 12.49 -15.00 -8.52
CA GLN A 882 11.18 -15.59 -8.26
C GLN A 882 11.20 -17.11 -8.45
N ALA A 883 11.77 -17.58 -9.56
CA ALA A 883 11.88 -19.01 -9.83
C ALA A 883 12.65 -19.74 -8.73
N TRP A 884 13.71 -19.13 -8.20
CA TRP A 884 14.46 -19.67 -7.07
C TRP A 884 13.64 -19.71 -5.77
N LEU A 885 13.01 -18.59 -5.39
CA LEU A 885 12.21 -18.53 -4.15
C LEU A 885 11.01 -19.49 -4.19
N ALA A 886 10.39 -19.68 -5.36
CA ALA A 886 9.32 -20.66 -5.54
C ALA A 886 9.81 -22.10 -5.33
N ARG A 887 11.00 -22.44 -5.85
CA ARG A 887 11.62 -23.75 -5.61
C ARG A 887 11.91 -23.95 -4.13
N LEU A 888 12.51 -22.95 -3.49
CA LEU A 888 12.88 -22.99 -2.08
C LEU A 888 11.69 -23.26 -1.14
N ALA A 889 10.48 -22.84 -1.53
CA ALA A 889 9.25 -23.13 -0.79
C ALA A 889 8.75 -24.59 -0.92
N THR A 890 9.28 -25.37 -1.87
CA THR A 890 8.79 -26.72 -2.22
C THR A 890 9.86 -27.81 -2.10
N ASP A 891 11.14 -27.46 -2.25
CA ASP A 891 12.26 -28.39 -2.31
C ASP A 891 12.90 -28.56 -0.91
N VAL A 892 12.59 -29.67 -0.25
CA VAL A 892 13.07 -29.99 1.11
C VAL A 892 14.47 -30.61 1.09
N GLU A 893 15.00 -30.97 -0.09
CA GLU A 893 16.31 -31.63 -0.24
C GLU A 893 17.45 -30.66 -0.57
N LEU A 894 17.20 -29.34 -0.50
CA LEU A 894 18.22 -28.34 -0.73
C LEU A 894 19.35 -28.43 0.32
N PRO A 895 20.63 -28.25 -0.08
CA PRO A 895 21.73 -28.20 0.87
C PRO A 895 21.53 -27.11 1.93
N PRO A 896 21.99 -27.30 3.18
CA PRO A 896 21.76 -26.35 4.28
C PRO A 896 22.17 -24.90 3.96
N ASP A 897 23.24 -24.71 3.19
CA ASP A 897 23.75 -23.39 2.78
C ASP A 897 22.80 -22.64 1.84
N PHE A 898 21.90 -23.35 1.16
CA PHE A 898 20.91 -22.80 0.24
C PHE A 898 19.46 -22.99 0.72
N ALA A 899 19.24 -23.56 1.90
CA ALA A 899 17.92 -23.80 2.48
C ALA A 899 17.28 -22.50 3.03
N SER A 900 15.96 -22.55 3.29
CA SER A 900 15.18 -21.42 3.84
C SER A 900 15.74 -20.85 5.15
N GLY A 901 16.18 -21.72 6.06
CA GLY A 901 16.77 -21.31 7.32
C GLY A 901 18.00 -20.42 7.17
N ARG A 902 18.72 -20.49 6.03
CA ARG A 902 19.87 -19.60 5.77
C ARG A 902 19.42 -18.19 5.42
N LEU A 903 18.32 -18.02 4.67
CA LEU A 903 17.74 -16.72 4.39
C LEU A 903 17.13 -16.09 5.65
N GLU A 904 16.48 -16.89 6.50
CA GLU A 904 15.97 -16.43 7.80
C GLU A 904 17.09 -15.92 8.70
N ALA A 905 18.20 -16.66 8.79
CA ALA A 905 19.38 -16.23 9.54
C ALA A 905 20.01 -14.94 8.96
N ALA A 906 20.04 -14.80 7.63
CA ALA A 906 20.51 -13.58 6.96
C ALA A 906 19.63 -12.36 7.28
N PHE A 907 18.30 -12.52 7.32
CA PHE A 907 17.37 -11.47 7.76
C PHE A 907 17.60 -11.07 9.22
N HIS A 908 17.74 -12.05 10.11
CA HIS A 908 18.04 -11.79 11.51
C HIS A 908 19.35 -10.99 11.67
N ALA A 909 20.41 -11.38 10.96
CA ALA A 909 21.69 -10.68 10.98
C ALA A 909 21.59 -9.25 10.44
N LEU A 910 20.86 -9.06 9.33
CA LEU A 910 20.63 -7.73 8.75
C LEU A 910 19.90 -6.83 9.75
N ARG A 911 18.80 -7.30 10.35
CA ARG A 911 18.02 -6.52 11.31
C ARG A 911 18.79 -6.15 12.56
N PHE A 912 19.56 -7.09 13.11
CA PHE A 912 20.45 -6.81 14.24
C PHE A 912 21.41 -5.66 13.88
N ARG A 913 22.06 -5.71 12.71
CA ARG A 913 23.00 -4.67 12.30
C ARG A 913 22.32 -3.33 12.05
N THR A 914 21.17 -3.31 11.39
CA THR A 914 20.44 -2.05 11.12
C THR A 914 19.68 -1.51 12.33
N ARG A 915 19.69 -2.19 13.49
CA ARG A 915 19.01 -1.74 14.71
C ARG A 915 19.99 -1.44 15.84
N ASP A 916 20.97 -2.32 16.03
CA ASP A 916 21.80 -2.37 17.23
C ASP A 916 23.27 -2.00 16.96
N THR A 917 23.62 -1.55 15.75
CA THR A 917 24.99 -1.12 15.36
C THR A 917 24.98 0.23 14.62
N ASP A 918 26.14 0.77 14.27
CA ASP A 918 26.27 2.03 13.51
C ASP A 918 25.67 1.96 12.09
N LEU A 919 25.43 0.75 11.57
CA LEU A 919 24.70 0.53 10.32
C LEU A 919 23.20 0.84 10.43
N HIS A 920 22.72 1.27 11.59
CA HIS A 920 21.41 1.91 11.74
C HIS A 920 21.26 3.14 10.83
N ASP A 921 22.36 3.85 10.51
CA ASP A 921 22.40 4.97 9.56
C ASP A 921 21.82 4.60 8.16
N LEU A 922 21.71 3.32 7.82
CA LEU A 922 21.08 2.87 6.57
C LEU A 922 19.55 3.02 6.56
N VAL A 923 18.93 3.21 7.73
CA VAL A 923 17.47 3.21 7.91
C VAL A 923 16.95 4.43 8.70
N THR A 924 17.82 5.36 9.08
CA THR A 924 17.51 6.67 9.71
C THR A 924 16.91 7.67 8.70
N ASP A 925 16.76 8.95 9.07
CA ASP A 925 16.29 10.01 8.16
C ASP A 925 17.42 10.94 7.65
N ASP A 926 18.62 10.40 7.51
CA ASP A 926 19.80 11.12 6.99
C ASP A 926 19.98 10.98 5.46
N LEU A 927 21.03 11.64 4.94
CA LEU A 927 21.41 11.64 3.52
C LEU A 927 21.80 10.23 3.01
N LEU A 928 22.43 9.41 3.85
CA LEU A 928 22.80 8.04 3.50
C LEU A 928 21.55 7.18 3.32
N SER A 929 20.62 7.24 4.26
CA SER A 929 19.33 6.56 4.17
C SER A 929 18.49 7.06 2.99
N ALA A 930 18.52 8.36 2.67
CA ALA A 930 17.89 8.88 1.45
C ALA A 930 18.49 8.25 0.19
N THR A 931 19.82 8.12 0.13
CA THR A 931 20.52 7.41 -0.96
C THR A 931 20.12 5.93 -1.01
N VAL A 932 20.09 5.24 0.14
CA VAL A 932 19.65 3.84 0.25
C VAL A 932 18.22 3.68 -0.23
N ARG A 933 17.30 4.57 0.14
CA ARG A 933 15.91 4.59 -0.35
C ARG A 933 15.89 4.68 -1.88
N LEU A 934 16.59 5.64 -2.48
CA LEU A 934 16.68 5.78 -3.94
C LEU A 934 17.28 4.55 -4.65
N VAL A 935 18.26 3.88 -4.03
CA VAL A 935 18.84 2.64 -4.56
C VAL A 935 17.86 1.46 -4.44
N THR A 936 17.11 1.38 -3.34
CA THR A 936 16.26 0.22 -2.98
C THR A 936 14.80 0.34 -3.42
N ASP A 937 14.33 1.55 -3.78
CA ASP A 937 12.95 1.85 -4.19
C ASP A 937 12.57 1.31 -5.57
N ALA A 938 13.54 0.79 -6.31
CA ALA A 938 13.28 0.13 -7.58
C ALA A 938 12.37 -1.08 -7.38
N HIS A 939 11.25 -1.10 -8.10
CA HIS A 939 10.25 -2.17 -8.07
C HIS A 939 10.89 -3.56 -8.02
N VAL A 940 10.49 -4.38 -7.05
CA VAL A 940 10.92 -5.77 -6.88
C VAL A 940 9.69 -6.65 -7.05
N ASP A 941 9.63 -7.38 -8.16
CA ASP A 941 8.58 -8.37 -8.38
C ASP A 941 8.56 -9.38 -7.22
N ASN A 942 7.39 -9.58 -6.62
CA ASN A 942 7.17 -10.53 -5.54
C ASN A 942 8.07 -10.34 -4.30
N LEU A 943 8.35 -9.09 -3.91
CA LEU A 943 9.02 -8.76 -2.64
C LEU A 943 8.40 -9.52 -1.44
N GLY A 944 7.10 -9.84 -1.49
CA GLY A 944 6.42 -10.67 -0.50
C GLY A 944 7.01 -12.07 -0.30
N HIS A 945 7.47 -12.74 -1.36
CA HIS A 945 8.13 -14.05 -1.22
C HIS A 945 9.49 -13.95 -0.55
N LEU A 946 10.25 -12.87 -0.80
CA LEU A 946 11.51 -12.67 -0.08
C LEU A 946 11.22 -12.33 1.39
N ARG A 947 10.18 -11.54 1.64
CA ARG A 947 9.73 -11.17 2.99
C ARG A 947 9.25 -12.35 3.82
N SER A 948 8.76 -13.45 3.22
CA SER A 948 8.32 -14.61 4.01
C SER A 948 9.42 -15.24 4.86
N PHE A 949 10.70 -14.98 4.54
CA PHE A 949 11.85 -15.40 5.33
C PHE A 949 12.25 -14.38 6.42
N ASP A 950 11.62 -13.21 6.48
CA ASP A 950 11.88 -12.17 7.47
C ASP A 950 10.86 -12.26 8.63
N ALA A 951 10.98 -13.28 9.47
CA ALA A 951 10.05 -13.50 10.59
C ALA A 951 10.04 -12.35 11.62
N GLY A 952 11.13 -11.58 11.72
CA GLY A 952 11.24 -10.35 12.53
C GLY A 952 10.85 -9.07 11.76
N GLY A 953 10.25 -9.26 10.58
CA GLY A 953 10.05 -8.29 9.52
C GLY A 953 9.31 -7.02 9.91
N GLY A 954 8.38 -7.16 10.83
CA GLY A 954 7.77 -5.98 11.40
C GLY A 954 7.00 -5.17 10.35
N GLY A 955 6.41 -5.77 9.30
CA GLY A 955 5.74 -5.08 8.17
C GLY A 955 6.59 -4.04 7.42
N ASP A 956 7.85 -3.85 7.82
CA ASP A 956 8.80 -2.91 7.26
C ASP A 956 9.47 -3.58 6.05
N PRO A 957 9.20 -3.09 4.82
CA PRO A 957 9.79 -3.68 3.64
C PRO A 957 11.28 -3.31 3.48
N ARG A 958 11.84 -2.36 4.25
CA ARG A 958 13.20 -1.85 4.03
C ARG A 958 14.27 -2.95 4.04
N PRO A 959 14.36 -3.85 5.05
CA PRO A 959 15.37 -4.90 5.04
C PRO A 959 15.23 -5.86 3.85
N ALA A 960 14.00 -6.16 3.42
CA ALA A 960 13.77 -6.97 2.23
C ALA A 960 14.14 -6.24 0.93
N ARG A 961 13.95 -4.92 0.84
CA ARG A 961 14.40 -4.13 -0.31
C ARG A 961 15.94 -4.00 -0.35
N ILE A 962 16.59 -3.89 0.80
CA ILE A 962 18.05 -3.98 0.92
C ILE A 962 18.52 -5.36 0.44
N ALA A 963 17.92 -6.45 0.93
CA ALA A 963 18.25 -7.80 0.52
C ALA A 963 18.06 -8.03 -0.99
N ALA A 964 16.97 -7.52 -1.57
CA ALA A 964 16.73 -7.60 -3.02
C ALA A 964 17.76 -6.77 -3.83
N SER A 965 18.19 -5.63 -3.32
CA SER A 965 19.25 -4.82 -3.96
C SER A 965 20.61 -5.51 -3.91
N ILE A 966 20.92 -6.16 -2.77
CA ILE A 966 22.10 -7.01 -2.60
C ILE A 966 22.05 -8.21 -3.55
N GLU A 967 20.89 -8.86 -3.70
CA GLU A 967 20.70 -9.96 -4.66
C GLU A 967 21.03 -9.51 -6.09
N ARG A 968 20.51 -8.36 -6.52
CA ARG A 968 20.75 -7.84 -7.88
C ARG A 968 22.22 -7.54 -8.12
N PHE A 969 22.89 -6.95 -7.14
CA PHE A 969 24.32 -6.71 -7.21
C PHE A 969 25.12 -8.02 -7.21
N ALA A 970 24.76 -8.99 -6.36
CA ALA A 970 25.37 -10.31 -6.33
C ALA A 970 25.20 -11.07 -7.64
N ARG A 971 24.03 -10.94 -8.29
CA ARG A 971 23.75 -11.51 -9.61
C ARG A 971 24.59 -10.85 -10.69
N ALA A 972 24.64 -9.52 -10.72
CA ALA A 972 25.51 -8.80 -11.65
C ALA A 972 26.98 -9.19 -11.48
N ALA A 973 27.46 -9.30 -10.24
CA ALA A 973 28.81 -9.75 -9.94
C ALA A 973 29.06 -11.22 -10.36
N ALA A 974 28.03 -12.08 -10.35
CA ALA A 974 28.13 -13.43 -10.88
C ALA A 974 28.25 -13.52 -12.39
N LEU A 975 27.76 -12.51 -13.10
CA LEU A 975 27.81 -12.42 -14.56
C LEU A 975 29.00 -11.60 -15.07
N GLY A 976 29.83 -11.04 -14.17
CA GLY A 976 30.92 -10.13 -14.54
C GLY A 976 30.42 -8.75 -15.00
N GLU A 977 29.28 -8.30 -14.46
CA GLU A 977 28.58 -7.08 -14.85
C GLU A 977 28.43 -6.09 -13.67
N ALA A 978 29.24 -6.21 -12.62
CA ALA A 978 29.09 -5.38 -11.41
C ALA A 978 29.28 -3.89 -11.71
N GLU A 979 30.21 -3.54 -12.60
CA GLU A 979 30.48 -2.16 -13.02
C GLU A 979 29.27 -1.56 -13.75
N ARG A 980 28.69 -2.29 -14.71
CA ARG A 980 27.48 -1.90 -15.44
C ARG A 980 26.28 -1.73 -14.51
N HIS A 981 26.16 -2.59 -13.49
CA HIS A 981 25.09 -2.47 -12.51
C HIS A 981 25.15 -1.13 -11.75
N VAL A 982 26.33 -0.74 -11.29
CA VAL A 982 26.54 0.53 -10.58
C VAL A 982 26.26 1.73 -11.50
N ASP A 983 26.73 1.70 -12.76
CA ASP A 983 26.42 2.76 -13.74
C ASP A 983 24.92 2.88 -14.03
N GLY A 984 24.21 1.74 -14.04
CA GLY A 984 22.75 1.71 -14.15
C GLY A 984 22.07 2.37 -12.95
N LEU A 985 22.59 2.21 -11.74
CA LEU A 985 22.08 2.89 -10.55
C LEU A 985 22.36 4.39 -10.61
N VAL A 986 23.57 4.82 -11.00
CA VAL A 986 23.93 6.24 -11.22
C VAL A 986 22.96 6.90 -12.18
N THR A 987 22.74 6.27 -13.33
CA THR A 987 21.84 6.79 -14.36
C THR A 987 20.40 6.90 -13.86
N ARG A 988 19.95 5.94 -13.04
CA ARG A 988 18.56 5.87 -12.55
C ARG A 988 18.27 6.85 -11.42
N THR A 989 19.20 7.01 -10.48
CA THR A 989 18.99 7.87 -9.30
C THR A 989 19.45 9.31 -9.53
N GLY A 990 20.35 9.53 -10.50
CA GLY A 990 20.99 10.84 -10.73
C GLY A 990 22.04 11.21 -9.69
N LEU A 991 22.39 10.30 -8.77
CA LEU A 991 23.36 10.54 -7.71
C LEU A 991 24.80 10.25 -8.17
N PRO A 992 25.80 10.93 -7.61
CA PRO A 992 27.21 10.63 -7.83
C PRO A 992 27.55 9.16 -7.56
N ARG A 993 28.44 8.59 -8.39
CA ARG A 993 28.88 7.19 -8.28
C ARG A 993 29.43 6.86 -6.90
N ALA A 994 30.16 7.77 -6.28
CA ALA A 994 30.75 7.56 -4.96
C ALA A 994 29.70 7.48 -3.84
N GLU A 995 28.58 8.20 -3.94
CA GLU A 995 27.45 8.11 -2.99
C GLU A 995 26.75 6.75 -3.10
N ILE A 996 26.44 6.34 -4.32
CA ILE A 996 25.84 5.02 -4.59
C ILE A 996 26.77 3.89 -4.15
N GLY A 997 28.06 4.01 -4.45
CA GLY A 997 29.07 3.04 -4.08
C GLY A 997 29.20 2.88 -2.56
N GLN A 998 29.22 3.99 -1.82
CA GLN A 998 29.24 3.96 -0.36
C GLN A 998 27.97 3.31 0.21
N ALA A 999 26.79 3.71 -0.26
CA ALA A 999 25.52 3.14 0.18
C ALA A 999 25.46 1.62 -0.08
N LEU A 1000 25.87 1.18 -1.28
CA LEU A 1000 26.01 -0.25 -1.62
C LEU A 1000 27.02 -0.97 -0.73
N THR A 1001 28.16 -0.35 -0.45
CA THR A 1001 29.20 -0.95 0.41
C THR A 1001 28.68 -1.16 1.84
N LEU A 1002 27.99 -0.19 2.41
CA LEU A 1002 27.39 -0.31 3.74
C LEU A 1002 26.21 -1.28 3.76
N MET A 1003 25.36 -1.29 2.73
CA MET A 1003 24.33 -2.33 2.55
C MET A 1003 24.95 -3.73 2.49
N LEU A 1004 26.06 -3.92 1.77
CA LEU A 1004 26.78 -5.19 1.70
C LEU A 1004 27.35 -5.60 3.05
N ARG A 1005 27.89 -4.66 3.85
CA ARG A 1005 28.35 -4.96 5.22
C ARG A 1005 27.19 -5.36 6.12
N ALA A 1006 26.06 -4.64 6.03
CA ALA A 1006 24.85 -4.97 6.78
C ALA A 1006 24.27 -6.34 6.38
N GLY A 1007 24.16 -6.61 5.08
CA GLY A 1007 23.53 -7.81 4.52
C GLY A 1007 24.50 -8.80 3.88
N ILE A 1008 25.74 -8.93 4.39
CA ILE A 1008 26.78 -9.75 3.74
C ILE A 1008 26.38 -11.21 3.53
N GLU A 1009 25.55 -11.74 4.44
CA GLU A 1009 25.03 -13.12 4.35
C GLU A 1009 24.13 -13.29 3.11
N PHE A 1010 23.32 -12.29 2.75
CA PHE A 1010 22.56 -12.30 1.50
C PHE A 1010 23.48 -12.27 0.29
N PHE A 1011 24.50 -11.41 0.32
CA PHE A 1011 25.44 -11.32 -0.79
C PHE A 1011 26.13 -12.66 -1.04
N VAL A 1012 26.65 -13.31 0.00
CA VAL A 1012 27.31 -14.62 -0.09
C VAL A 1012 26.35 -15.68 -0.62
N TYR A 1013 25.15 -15.75 -0.05
CA TYR A 1013 24.10 -16.66 -0.48
C TYR A 1013 23.80 -16.53 -1.98
N PHE A 1014 23.42 -15.33 -2.44
CA PHE A 1014 23.02 -15.11 -3.83
C PHE A 1014 24.19 -15.12 -4.81
N ARG A 1015 25.35 -14.59 -4.42
CA ARG A 1015 26.55 -14.62 -5.28
C ARG A 1015 26.97 -16.07 -5.54
N GLY A 1016 26.94 -16.93 -4.53
CA GLY A 1016 27.22 -18.36 -4.67
C GLY A 1016 26.19 -19.08 -5.53
N LEU A 1017 24.90 -18.80 -5.33
CA LEU A 1017 23.80 -19.34 -6.15
C LEU A 1017 23.97 -18.99 -7.63
N TRP A 1018 24.12 -17.70 -7.94
CA TRP A 1018 24.18 -17.21 -9.31
C TRP A 1018 25.48 -17.59 -10.03
N SER A 1019 26.59 -17.76 -9.30
CA SER A 1019 27.82 -18.34 -9.88
C SER A 1019 27.57 -19.73 -10.46
N GLN A 1020 26.90 -20.58 -9.68
CA GLN A 1020 26.63 -21.95 -10.09
C GLN A 1020 25.60 -21.99 -11.22
N ALA A 1021 24.59 -21.11 -11.16
CA ALA A 1021 23.58 -20.98 -12.19
C ALA A 1021 24.20 -20.56 -13.54
N ALA A 1022 25.04 -19.52 -13.54
CA ALA A 1022 25.76 -19.08 -14.73
C ALA A 1022 26.61 -20.21 -15.33
N GLN A 1023 27.37 -20.94 -14.50
CA GLN A 1023 28.18 -22.08 -14.94
C GLN A 1023 27.36 -23.26 -15.48
N GLN A 1024 26.13 -23.47 -15.00
CA GLN A 1024 25.25 -24.53 -15.49
C GLN A 1024 24.69 -24.20 -16.87
N HIS A 1025 24.25 -22.96 -17.08
CA HIS A 1025 23.68 -22.51 -18.34
C HIS A 1025 24.73 -22.30 -19.43
N GLU A 1026 25.92 -21.81 -19.09
CA GLU A 1026 27.06 -21.72 -20.02
C GLU A 1026 27.53 -23.10 -20.54
N ARG A 1027 27.25 -24.19 -19.82
CA ARG A 1027 27.57 -25.56 -20.26
C ARG A 1027 26.47 -26.21 -21.09
N GLN A 1028 25.29 -25.61 -21.11
CA GLN A 1028 24.11 -26.12 -21.83
C GLN A 1028 23.95 -25.42 -23.19
N THR A 1029 24.40 -24.17 -23.31
CA THR A 1029 24.61 -23.48 -24.59
C THR A 1029 25.93 -23.87 -25.23
#